data_AF-A0AAF5HXH4-F1
#
_entry.id   AF-A0AAF5HXH4-F1
#
_cell.length_a   1.000
_cell.length_b   1.000
_cell.length_c   1.000
_cell.angle_alpha   90.00
_cell.angle_beta   90.00
_cell.angle_gamma   90.00
#
_symmetry.space_group_name_H-M   'P 1'
#
loop_
_entity.id
_entity.type
_entity.pdbx_description
1 polymer ?
#
loop_
_entity_poly.entity_id
_entity_poly.type
_entity_poly.pdbx_seq_one_letter_code
_entity_poly.pdbx_strand_id
1 'polypeptide(L)'
;MINEKDDQYDNYKLAIESVHCYCLHYGYTFKIINFNTSPKLPVLCPQEDFFFARHCAVSLFLEEFKSTIKYAIVVDSDIGIINPFHRLEKFISKESIIFTRRLMTHEIAASPYIVKNNEYGRKFLKEWAQFFYKLPPVFHGSDNGALMTMFMMKFYDNKHYDERYKMCLIYYATIKNWNDYRKFCVCVNTILKNISKLNFNNDSYIFDNGNVKVLTKKENLIGMVRDIWIGKSKWAPIDFMIHGLKKKTQNNSRAPFGYWESPLYNEGFSLNKCYYSNFTYLWEYKPKYITSNDKIISFLEKELLSTTKQHSELEKELNKSIKNNTLKGKTLFYIRSAFQLYNSPFITILFLSYKTDNRLQSFSNIFQFHENNNEDENSSKIGGFIAEISETMFIKHFSDVEKIIINNKSIVKQTSAAVCSPILQNFNIPGKLLHFFKYWLSIDKSIKFYLYYHSVSEKILNLINKINEKYKNIEIVNWGSLPYSEKEDYIDPNFELNFRGQELARADCVLRNKNKVKYVIFPELNQEFYQIDNLNFLNNLLKKYQKASVFKFSLQNEITTSNSINVLNTNSNFIKDKYSKLTIIIPERINLPFTQKLRTFHVNPTFIYSRIVDYQNITFVLPEGNIIHNYSVPVTHWDRTPMLLPKNKWKQF
;
A
#
# COMPACT_ATOMS: atom_id res chain seq x y z
N MET A 1 -7.56 -1.33 18.12
CA MET A 1 -6.38 -2.16 17.77
C MET A 1 -6.63 -2.84 16.43
N ILE A 2 -5.59 -3.11 15.65
CA ILE A 2 -5.71 -3.87 14.38
C ILE A 2 -4.72 -5.04 14.40
N ASN A 3 -5.23 -6.24 14.11
CA ASN A 3 -4.46 -7.48 14.02
C ASN A 3 -4.55 -8.05 12.60
N GLU A 4 -3.45 -8.66 12.15
CA GLU A 4 -3.45 -9.44 10.92
C GLU A 4 -4.14 -10.80 11.14
N LYS A 5 -3.81 -11.49 12.24
CA LYS A 5 -4.21 -12.88 12.53
C LYS A 5 -4.58 -13.11 13.99
N ASP A 6 -5.40 -14.13 14.24
CA ASP A 6 -5.84 -14.53 15.59
C ASP A 6 -4.72 -15.13 16.44
N ASP A 7 -3.82 -15.91 15.81
CA ASP A 7 -2.69 -16.59 16.47
C ASP A 7 -1.68 -15.61 17.12
N GLN A 8 -1.77 -14.34 16.76
CA GLN A 8 -0.97 -13.28 17.37
C GLN A 8 -1.49 -12.84 18.74
N TYR A 9 -2.73 -13.19 19.12
CA TYR A 9 -3.32 -12.76 20.39
C TYR A 9 -2.43 -13.15 21.58
N ASP A 10 -1.97 -14.41 21.64
CA ASP A 10 -1.14 -14.91 22.75
C ASP A 10 0.18 -14.16 22.90
N ASN A 11 0.78 -13.72 21.79
CA ASN A 11 2.01 -12.95 21.83
C ASN A 11 1.81 -11.52 22.35
N TYR A 12 0.58 -11.02 22.32
CA TYR A 12 0.20 -9.65 22.69
C TYR A 12 -0.83 -9.58 23.83
N LYS A 13 -1.14 -10.73 24.45
CA LYS A 13 -2.26 -10.90 25.39
C LYS A 13 -2.27 -9.85 26.49
N LEU A 14 -1.15 -9.67 27.19
CA LEU A 14 -1.03 -8.72 28.29
C LEU A 14 -1.39 -7.29 27.84
N ALA A 15 -0.89 -6.86 26.68
CA ALA A 15 -1.14 -5.53 26.14
C ALA A 15 -2.60 -5.37 25.74
N ILE A 16 -3.13 -6.30 24.95
CA ILE A 16 -4.52 -6.28 24.47
C ILE A 16 -5.50 -6.27 25.64
N GLU A 17 -5.31 -7.15 26.63
CA GLU A 17 -6.21 -7.26 27.77
C GLU A 17 -6.12 -6.07 28.72
N SER A 18 -4.95 -5.47 28.89
CA SER A 18 -4.82 -4.23 29.69
C SER A 18 -5.63 -3.07 29.08
N VAL A 19 -5.61 -2.93 27.74
CA VAL A 19 -6.38 -1.90 27.04
C VAL A 19 -7.87 -2.24 27.07
N HIS A 20 -8.23 -3.51 26.87
CA HIS A 20 -9.63 -3.94 26.94
C HIS A 20 -10.20 -3.66 28.33
N CYS A 21 -9.52 -4.07 29.39
CA CYS A 21 -9.95 -3.84 30.77
C CYS A 21 -10.14 -2.35 31.07
N TYR A 22 -9.18 -1.52 30.66
CA TYR A 22 -9.27 -0.07 30.77
C TYR A 22 -10.50 0.50 30.05
N CYS A 23 -10.74 0.06 28.81
CA CYS A 23 -11.91 0.50 28.04
C CYS A 23 -13.24 0.08 28.69
N LEU A 24 -13.33 -1.14 29.20
CA LEU A 24 -14.53 -1.63 29.90
C LEU A 24 -14.86 -0.75 31.11
N HIS A 25 -13.86 -0.40 31.91
CA HIS A 25 -14.05 0.43 33.09
C HIS A 25 -14.58 1.83 32.74
N TYR A 26 -13.96 2.48 31.75
CA TYR A 26 -14.31 3.86 31.38
C TYR A 26 -15.46 3.97 30.38
N GLY A 27 -16.09 2.85 30.01
CA GLY A 27 -17.18 2.83 29.04
C GLY A 27 -16.76 3.19 27.61
N TYR A 28 -15.48 2.99 27.26
CA TYR A 28 -15.00 3.18 25.90
C TYR A 28 -15.27 1.95 25.04
N THR A 29 -15.65 2.17 23.78
CA THR A 29 -15.76 1.09 22.81
C THR A 29 -14.38 0.52 22.48
N PHE A 30 -14.12 -0.70 22.95
CA PHE A 30 -12.93 -1.46 22.57
C PHE A 30 -13.19 -2.27 21.30
N LYS A 31 -12.33 -2.12 20.28
CA LYS A 31 -12.41 -2.90 19.05
C LYS A 31 -11.04 -3.40 18.62
N ILE A 32 -10.98 -4.71 18.35
CA ILE A 32 -9.94 -5.33 17.55
C ILE A 32 -10.50 -5.51 16.14
N ILE A 33 -9.87 -4.88 15.15
CA ILE A 33 -10.13 -5.13 13.74
C ILE A 33 -9.18 -6.24 13.32
N ASN A 34 -9.71 -7.38 12.89
CA ASN A 34 -8.90 -8.54 12.53
C ASN A 34 -9.17 -8.92 11.07
N PHE A 35 -8.11 -8.89 10.24
CA PHE A 35 -8.20 -9.21 8.82
C PHE A 35 -8.53 -10.68 8.56
N ASN A 36 -8.05 -11.60 9.41
CA ASN A 36 -8.32 -13.03 9.30
C ASN A 36 -9.80 -13.39 9.53
N THR A 37 -10.49 -12.68 10.43
CA THR A 37 -11.91 -12.94 10.74
C THR A 37 -12.89 -12.02 10.04
N SER A 38 -12.41 -11.04 9.27
CA SER A 38 -13.25 -10.07 8.57
C SER A 38 -13.16 -10.27 7.05
N PRO A 39 -14.01 -11.12 6.44
CA PRO A 39 -13.87 -11.52 5.04
C PRO A 39 -14.02 -10.36 4.05
N LYS A 40 -14.63 -9.24 4.45
CA LYS A 40 -14.75 -8.03 3.61
C LYS A 40 -13.46 -7.23 3.51
N LEU A 41 -12.66 -7.20 4.58
CA LEU A 41 -11.56 -6.24 4.69
C LEU A 41 -10.48 -6.44 3.63
N PRO A 42 -9.98 -7.67 3.37
CA PRO A 42 -9.02 -7.87 2.29
C PRO A 42 -9.53 -7.49 0.89
N VAL A 43 -10.85 -7.55 0.67
CA VAL A 43 -11.45 -7.15 -0.61
C VAL A 43 -11.53 -5.63 -0.72
N LEU A 44 -11.86 -4.94 0.38
CA LEU A 44 -12.04 -3.48 0.41
C LEU A 44 -10.74 -2.71 0.63
N CYS A 45 -9.72 -3.34 1.21
CA CYS A 45 -8.40 -2.78 1.51
C CYS A 45 -7.31 -3.67 0.89
N PRO A 46 -7.08 -3.56 -0.44
CA PRO A 46 -6.31 -4.54 -1.21
C PRO A 46 -4.79 -4.36 -1.13
N GLN A 47 -4.27 -3.48 -0.26
CA GLN A 47 -2.84 -3.24 -0.11
C GLN A 47 -2.12 -4.52 0.34
N GLU A 48 -1.06 -4.94 -0.35
CA GLU A 48 -0.31 -6.15 0.01
C GLU A 48 0.39 -6.05 1.38
N ASP A 49 0.80 -4.84 1.80
CA ASP A 49 1.38 -4.60 3.11
C ASP A 49 0.28 -4.29 4.14
N PHE A 50 0.17 -5.15 5.17
CA PHE A 50 -0.80 -5.00 6.27
C PHE A 50 -0.69 -3.62 6.95
N PHE A 51 0.53 -3.08 7.06
CA PHE A 51 0.74 -1.77 7.68
C PHE A 51 0.06 -0.62 6.92
N PHE A 52 -0.26 -0.80 5.63
CA PHE A 52 -1.05 0.15 4.86
C PHE A 52 -2.54 -0.21 4.89
N ALA A 53 -2.87 -1.50 4.73
CA ALA A 53 -4.25 -1.99 4.73
C ALA A 53 -4.99 -1.63 6.03
N ARG A 54 -4.29 -1.63 7.18
CA ARG A 54 -4.87 -1.28 8.48
C ARG A 54 -5.47 0.12 8.54
N HIS A 55 -4.87 1.10 7.86
CA HIS A 55 -5.38 2.48 7.84
C HIS A 55 -6.68 2.57 7.03
N CYS A 56 -6.75 1.85 5.91
CA CYS A 56 -7.98 1.68 5.16
C CYS A 56 -9.08 1.02 6.02
N ALA A 57 -8.76 -0.05 6.75
CA ALA A 57 -9.71 -0.74 7.61
C ALA A 57 -10.26 0.15 8.74
N VAL A 58 -9.40 0.96 9.37
CA VAL A 58 -9.83 1.97 10.35
C VAL A 58 -10.79 2.96 9.71
N SER A 59 -10.50 3.46 8.50
CA SER A 59 -11.40 4.38 7.81
C SER A 59 -12.78 3.76 7.54
N LEU A 60 -12.84 2.49 7.14
CA LEU A 60 -14.10 1.79 6.88
C LEU A 60 -14.90 1.59 8.16
N PHE A 61 -14.25 1.15 9.24
CA PHE A 61 -14.87 1.01 10.55
C PHE A 61 -15.45 2.35 11.04
N LEU A 62 -14.70 3.44 10.91
CA LEU A 62 -15.17 4.76 11.29
C LEU A 62 -16.38 5.23 10.45
N GLU A 63 -16.41 4.95 9.14
CA GLU A 63 -17.58 5.28 8.32
C GLU A 63 -18.83 4.50 8.75
N GLU A 64 -18.68 3.20 9.06
CA GLU A 64 -19.77 2.34 9.53
C GLU A 64 -20.38 2.88 10.84
N PHE A 65 -19.53 3.31 11.78
CA PHE A 65 -19.95 3.81 13.09
C PHE A 65 -19.96 5.34 13.19
N LYS A 66 -20.17 6.06 12.08
CA LYS A 66 -20.12 7.53 12.04
C LYS A 66 -21.11 8.24 12.96
N SER A 67 -22.22 7.59 13.30
CA SER A 67 -23.25 8.14 14.19
C SER A 67 -22.94 7.94 15.67
N THR A 68 -22.02 7.03 16.03
CA THR A 68 -21.75 6.65 17.43
C THR A 68 -20.32 6.91 17.86
N ILE A 69 -19.32 6.69 17.00
CA ILE A 69 -17.90 6.90 17.31
C ILE A 69 -17.48 8.30 16.84
N LYS A 70 -17.14 9.18 17.79
CA LYS A 70 -16.66 10.55 17.49
C LYS A 70 -15.16 10.63 17.27
N TYR A 71 -14.40 9.85 18.02
CA TYR A 71 -12.95 9.78 17.98
C TYR A 71 -12.52 8.32 18.09
N ALA A 72 -11.43 7.97 17.41
CA ALA A 72 -10.75 6.70 17.63
C ALA A 72 -9.28 6.95 17.96
N ILE A 73 -8.79 6.19 18.94
CA ILE A 73 -7.36 6.11 19.25
C ILE A 73 -6.90 4.76 18.73
N VAL A 74 -6.05 4.82 17.71
CA VAL A 74 -5.52 3.63 17.06
C VAL A 74 -4.18 3.31 17.70
N VAL A 75 -4.05 2.08 18.19
CA VAL A 75 -2.86 1.58 18.87
C VAL A 75 -2.47 0.22 18.30
N ASP A 76 -1.16 -0.04 18.29
CA ASP A 76 -0.59 -1.34 17.95
C ASP A 76 -0.85 -2.33 19.08
N SER A 77 -0.85 -3.61 18.74
CA SER A 77 -1.23 -4.68 19.67
C SER A 77 -0.17 -4.94 20.75
N ASP A 78 1.04 -4.41 20.57
CA ASP A 78 2.11 -4.43 21.57
C ASP A 78 2.13 -3.18 22.47
N ILE A 79 1.08 -2.36 22.42
CA ILE A 79 0.86 -1.20 23.30
C ILE A 79 -0.17 -1.59 24.37
N GLY A 80 0.25 -1.55 25.64
CA GLY A 80 -0.62 -1.83 26.79
C GLY A 80 -0.74 -0.66 27.75
N ILE A 81 -1.77 -0.66 28.59
CA ILE A 81 -1.98 0.30 29.67
C ILE A 81 -1.13 -0.16 30.86
N ILE A 82 -0.17 0.66 31.29
CA ILE A 82 0.56 0.41 32.55
C ILE A 82 -0.10 1.11 33.73
N ASN A 83 -0.74 2.26 33.49
CA ASN A 83 -1.35 3.05 34.54
C ASN A 83 -2.78 3.47 34.13
N PRO A 84 -3.81 2.80 34.68
CA PRO A 84 -5.19 3.04 34.29
C PRO A 84 -5.79 4.33 34.86
N PHE A 85 -5.06 5.12 35.67
CA PHE A 85 -5.57 6.38 36.23
C PHE A 85 -5.64 7.53 35.21
N HIS A 86 -4.93 7.43 34.08
CA HIS A 86 -4.99 8.44 33.02
C HIS A 86 -6.21 8.26 32.12
N ARG A 87 -6.70 9.38 31.56
CA ARG A 87 -7.92 9.45 30.75
C ARG A 87 -7.60 9.79 29.30
N LEU A 88 -8.26 9.13 28.34
CA LEU A 88 -8.03 9.33 26.91
C LEU A 88 -8.37 10.75 26.45
N GLU A 89 -9.38 11.36 27.07
CA GLU A 89 -9.89 12.70 26.74
C GLU A 89 -8.81 13.78 26.87
N LYS A 90 -7.81 13.57 27.74
CA LYS A 90 -6.64 14.46 27.91
C LYS A 90 -5.87 14.67 26.60
N PHE A 91 -5.88 13.69 25.69
CA PHE A 91 -5.08 13.71 24.47
C PHE A 91 -5.88 14.17 23.24
N ILE A 92 -7.20 14.33 23.37
CA ILE A 92 -8.06 14.77 22.29
C ILE A 92 -7.97 16.29 22.16
N SER A 93 -7.77 16.78 20.94
CA SER A 93 -7.82 18.21 20.61
C SER A 93 -8.68 18.45 19.36
N LYS A 94 -8.75 19.71 18.90
CA LYS A 94 -9.71 20.13 17.86
C LYS A 94 -9.40 19.56 16.46
N GLU A 95 -8.16 19.18 16.22
CA GLU A 95 -7.64 18.72 14.93
C GLU A 95 -8.29 17.39 14.51
N SER A 96 -8.37 17.16 13.21
CA SER A 96 -9.00 15.97 12.63
C SER A 96 -8.14 14.70 12.82
N ILE A 97 -6.81 14.85 12.89
CA ILE A 97 -5.90 13.75 13.20
C ILE A 97 -4.68 14.25 13.99
N ILE A 98 -4.26 13.46 14.97
CA ILE A 98 -3.17 13.77 15.90
C ILE A 98 -2.18 12.62 15.90
N PHE A 99 -0.94 12.90 15.54
CA PHE A 99 0.18 11.97 15.55
C PHE A 99 1.15 12.30 16.67
N THR A 100 1.97 11.31 17.03
CA THR A 100 3.05 11.47 18.01
C THR A 100 4.40 11.27 17.34
N ARG A 101 5.46 11.86 17.91
CA ARG A 101 6.84 11.58 17.50
C ARG A 101 7.47 10.56 18.42
N ARG A 102 8.16 9.58 17.85
CA ARG A 102 8.94 8.58 18.62
C ARG A 102 10.06 9.31 19.37
N LEU A 103 10.28 8.98 20.63
CA LEU A 103 11.33 9.63 21.43
C LEU A 103 12.74 9.24 20.92
N MET A 104 12.97 7.94 20.73
CA MET A 104 14.25 7.32 20.37
C MET A 104 14.64 7.39 18.88
N THR A 105 13.70 7.78 18.01
CA THR A 105 13.94 7.86 16.57
C THR A 105 13.49 9.21 16.03
N HIS A 106 13.72 9.47 14.75
CA HIS A 106 13.28 10.72 14.11
C HIS A 106 11.92 10.58 13.44
N GLU A 107 11.21 9.48 13.68
CA GLU A 107 9.95 9.16 13.00
C GLU A 107 8.76 9.90 13.61
N ILE A 108 7.80 10.23 12.74
CA ILE A 108 6.40 10.37 13.17
C ILE A 108 5.87 8.95 13.33
N ALA A 109 5.38 8.62 14.52
CA ALA A 109 4.89 7.29 14.82
C ALA A 109 3.60 7.02 14.02
N ALA A 110 3.56 5.90 13.31
CA ALA A 110 2.33 5.40 12.70
C ALA A 110 1.34 4.83 13.72
N SER A 111 1.76 4.71 14.99
CA SER A 111 0.95 4.27 16.13
C SER A 111 1.62 4.68 17.46
N PRO A 112 0.88 5.25 18.43
CA PRO A 112 -0.54 5.54 18.35
C PRO A 112 -0.83 6.82 17.54
N TYR A 113 -2.04 6.93 17.01
CA TYR A 113 -2.60 8.19 16.51
C TYR A 113 -4.07 8.31 16.91
N ILE A 114 -4.55 9.54 16.99
CA ILE A 114 -5.96 9.86 17.27
C ILE A 114 -6.56 10.39 15.98
N VAL A 115 -7.75 9.90 15.62
CA VAL A 115 -8.50 10.38 14.46
C VAL A 115 -9.91 10.76 14.88
N LYS A 116 -10.33 11.96 14.50
CA LYS A 116 -11.72 12.40 14.59
C LYS A 116 -12.51 11.75 13.46
N ASN A 117 -13.69 11.24 13.77
CA ASN A 117 -14.54 10.58 12.79
C ASN A 117 -15.32 11.58 11.92
N ASN A 118 -14.60 12.38 11.15
CA ASN A 118 -15.15 13.24 10.12
C ASN A 118 -14.67 12.78 8.74
N GLU A 119 -15.21 13.39 7.68
CA GLU A 119 -14.84 13.07 6.31
C GLU A 119 -13.33 13.24 6.07
N TYR A 120 -12.75 14.33 6.60
CA TYR A 120 -11.31 14.60 6.50
C TYR A 120 -10.47 13.46 7.08
N GLY A 121 -10.72 13.06 8.33
CA GLY A 121 -9.95 12.02 9.03
C GLY A 121 -10.05 10.67 8.31
N ARG A 122 -11.25 10.31 7.82
CA ARG A 122 -11.44 9.07 7.05
C ARG A 122 -10.73 9.12 5.69
N LYS A 123 -10.83 10.24 4.96
CA LYS A 123 -10.14 10.44 3.68
C LYS A 123 -8.63 10.38 3.85
N PHE A 124 -8.09 11.02 4.89
CA PHE A 124 -6.66 11.00 5.21
C PHE A 124 -6.12 9.56 5.38
N LEU A 125 -6.82 8.72 6.14
CA LEU A 125 -6.42 7.32 6.35
C LEU A 125 -6.46 6.49 5.06
N LYS A 126 -7.42 6.76 4.17
CA LYS A 126 -7.46 6.12 2.83
C LYS A 126 -6.29 6.58 1.96
N GLU A 127 -5.97 7.87 1.95
CA GLU A 127 -4.82 8.40 1.21
C GLU A 127 -3.51 7.77 1.70
N TRP A 128 -3.35 7.63 3.02
CA TRP A 128 -2.18 6.98 3.61
C TRP A 128 -2.07 5.51 3.20
N ALA A 129 -3.18 4.76 3.23
CA ALA A 129 -3.20 3.38 2.73
C ALA A 129 -2.82 3.29 1.24
N GLN A 130 -3.31 4.21 0.41
CA GLN A 130 -2.98 4.25 -1.03
C GLN A 130 -1.52 4.60 -1.32
N PHE A 131 -0.81 5.24 -0.38
CA PHE A 131 0.62 5.55 -0.55
C PHE A 131 1.48 4.30 -0.73
N PHE A 132 1.00 3.11 -0.35
CA PHE A 132 1.64 1.83 -0.67
C PHE A 132 2.08 1.73 -2.14
N TYR A 133 1.24 2.21 -3.07
CA TYR A 133 1.51 2.14 -4.51
C TYR A 133 2.52 3.20 -5.01
N LYS A 134 3.05 4.05 -4.12
CA LYS A 134 4.14 5.00 -4.39
C LYS A 134 5.48 4.59 -3.76
N LEU A 135 5.50 3.52 -2.97
CA LEU A 135 6.69 3.13 -2.23
C LEU A 135 7.88 2.85 -3.16
N PRO A 136 9.07 3.38 -2.85
CA PRO A 136 10.27 3.02 -3.57
C PRO A 136 10.61 1.54 -3.27
N PRO A 137 11.23 0.82 -4.22
CA PRO A 137 11.53 -0.61 -4.09
C PRO A 137 12.82 -0.87 -3.29
N VAL A 138 13.05 -0.10 -2.24
CA VAL A 138 14.22 -0.17 -1.38
C VAL A 138 13.78 -0.24 0.08
N PHE A 139 14.71 -0.14 1.03
CA PHE A 139 14.33 -0.01 2.42
C PHE A 139 13.51 1.29 2.61
N HIS A 140 12.33 1.26 3.24
CA HIS A 140 11.48 2.47 3.27
C HIS A 140 10.79 2.75 4.60
N GLY A 141 10.95 1.88 5.62
CA GLY A 141 10.34 2.08 6.94
C GLY A 141 8.81 1.89 6.97
N SER A 142 8.26 1.12 6.02
CA SER A 142 6.81 0.87 5.86
C SER A 142 5.96 2.15 5.93
N ASP A 143 4.82 2.09 6.62
CA ASP A 143 3.84 3.15 6.79
C ASP A 143 4.37 4.41 7.51
N ASN A 144 5.38 4.28 8.38
CA ASN A 144 6.01 5.40 9.07
C ASN A 144 6.80 6.28 8.08
N GLY A 145 7.63 5.65 7.24
CA GLY A 145 8.37 6.37 6.20
C GLY A 145 7.43 6.96 5.15
N ALA A 146 6.40 6.20 4.76
CA ALA A 146 5.35 6.70 3.88
C ALA A 146 4.59 7.90 4.47
N LEU A 147 4.26 7.88 5.76
CA LEU A 147 3.58 9.00 6.44
C LEU A 147 4.42 10.27 6.34
N MET A 148 5.72 10.18 6.64
CA MET A 148 6.63 11.32 6.58
C MET A 148 6.76 11.87 5.14
N THR A 149 6.94 10.99 4.14
CA THR A 149 6.99 11.39 2.73
C THR A 149 5.67 12.00 2.28
N MET A 150 4.53 11.42 2.69
CA MET A 150 3.20 11.93 2.38
C MET A 150 2.97 13.32 2.99
N PHE A 151 3.39 13.56 4.24
CA PHE A 151 3.33 14.89 4.86
C PHE A 151 4.12 15.92 4.07
N MET A 152 5.35 15.57 3.67
CA MET A 152 6.18 16.41 2.84
C MET A 152 5.49 16.70 1.51
N MET A 153 4.99 15.70 0.80
CA MET A 153 4.34 15.89 -0.50
C MET A 153 3.00 16.64 -0.43
N LYS A 154 2.23 16.45 0.64
CA LYS A 154 0.88 16.99 0.79
C LYS A 154 0.87 18.42 1.34
N PHE A 155 1.78 18.75 2.26
CA PHE A 155 1.75 20.03 2.98
C PHE A 155 2.83 21.01 2.52
N TYR A 156 3.81 20.55 1.75
CA TYR A 156 4.81 21.42 1.16
C TYR A 156 4.24 22.11 -0.08
N ASP A 157 3.48 23.20 0.15
CA ASP A 157 2.92 24.06 -0.90
C ASP A 157 3.90 25.18 -1.28
N ASN A 158 5.12 24.82 -1.69
CA ASN A 158 5.96 25.79 -2.36
C ASN A 158 5.70 25.69 -3.86
N LYS A 159 5.23 26.81 -4.43
CA LYS A 159 5.12 27.02 -5.90
C LYS A 159 6.43 26.70 -6.64
N HIS A 160 7.55 26.60 -5.92
CA HIS A 160 8.80 26.04 -6.38
C HIS A 160 9.31 25.04 -5.35
N TYR A 161 9.32 23.75 -5.71
CA TYR A 161 10.08 22.77 -4.96
C TYR A 161 11.53 23.24 -4.81
N ASP A 162 12.13 23.07 -3.63
CA ASP A 162 13.52 23.43 -3.39
C ASP A 162 14.44 22.19 -3.43
N GLU A 163 15.75 22.45 -3.39
CA GLU A 163 16.77 21.40 -3.44
C GLU A 163 16.74 20.48 -2.22
N ARG A 164 16.26 20.96 -1.06
CA ARG A 164 16.12 20.14 0.13
C ARG A 164 14.96 19.15 -0.02
N TYR A 165 13.81 19.58 -0.55
CA TYR A 165 12.68 18.69 -0.87
C TYR A 165 13.13 17.55 -1.81
N LYS A 166 13.81 17.91 -2.91
CA LYS A 166 14.34 16.93 -3.86
C LYS A 166 15.37 16.00 -3.19
N MET A 167 16.28 16.54 -2.39
CA MET A 167 17.27 15.77 -1.65
C MET A 167 16.61 14.73 -0.73
N CYS A 168 15.54 15.08 -0.01
CA CYS A 168 14.85 14.12 0.86
C CYS A 168 14.18 12.99 0.08
N LEU A 169 13.60 13.27 -1.10
CA LEU A 169 13.04 12.23 -1.98
C LEU A 169 14.13 11.29 -2.53
N ILE A 170 15.27 11.85 -2.93
CA ILE A 170 16.44 11.06 -3.36
C ILE A 170 16.91 10.13 -2.23
N TYR A 171 17.04 10.66 -1.01
CA TYR A 171 17.38 9.82 0.14
C TYR A 171 16.36 8.71 0.32
N TYR A 172 15.05 9.01 0.29
CA TYR A 172 14.00 8.00 0.45
C TYR A 172 14.08 6.87 -0.60
N ALA A 173 14.40 7.22 -1.85
CA ALA A 173 14.54 6.27 -2.94
C ALA A 173 15.84 5.44 -2.89
N THR A 174 16.79 5.75 -2.00
CA THR A 174 18.13 5.15 -1.97
C THR A 174 18.50 4.52 -0.61
N ILE A 175 17.60 4.53 0.38
CA ILE A 175 17.84 3.96 1.70
C ILE A 175 18.19 2.47 1.61
N LYS A 176 19.24 2.05 2.31
CA LYS A 176 19.65 0.64 2.38
C LYS A 176 19.43 0.03 3.76
N ASN A 177 19.42 0.84 4.80
CA ASN A 177 19.42 0.39 6.19
C ASN A 177 18.82 1.45 7.13
N TRP A 178 18.78 1.13 8.43
CA TRP A 178 18.26 2.03 9.46
C TRP A 178 19.05 3.35 9.64
N ASN A 179 20.34 3.37 9.34
CA ASN A 179 21.14 4.59 9.43
C ASN A 179 20.75 5.58 8.33
N ASP A 180 20.64 5.09 7.09
CA ASP A 180 20.17 5.87 5.95
C ASP A 180 18.71 6.34 6.18
N TYR A 181 17.87 5.46 6.76
CA TYR A 181 16.50 5.81 7.12
C TYR A 181 16.43 6.94 8.14
N ARG A 182 17.32 6.96 9.15
CA ARG A 182 17.41 8.07 10.11
C ARG A 182 17.80 9.38 9.42
N LYS A 183 18.74 9.35 8.47
CA LYS A 183 19.11 10.54 7.66
C LYS A 183 17.91 11.06 6.87
N PHE A 184 17.17 10.18 6.21
CA PHE A 184 15.91 10.51 5.56
C PHE A 184 14.92 11.18 6.52
N CYS A 185 14.69 10.58 7.70
CA CYS A 185 13.77 11.13 8.69
C CYS A 185 14.19 12.52 9.16
N VAL A 186 15.50 12.77 9.39
CA VAL A 186 16.01 14.10 9.75
C VAL A 186 15.77 15.10 8.61
N CYS A 187 16.09 14.72 7.37
CA CYS A 187 15.86 15.56 6.19
C CYS A 187 14.41 16.05 6.10
N VAL A 188 13.45 15.12 6.21
CA VAL A 188 12.03 15.44 6.15
C VAL A 188 11.59 16.29 7.35
N ASN A 189 12.06 16.00 8.56
CA ASN A 189 11.71 16.79 9.74
C ASN A 189 12.14 18.26 9.63
N THR A 190 13.30 18.55 9.03
CA THR A 190 13.71 19.94 8.79
C THR A 190 12.73 20.67 7.89
N ILE A 191 12.25 20.01 6.82
CA ILE A 191 11.18 20.56 5.97
C ILE A 191 9.90 20.76 6.75
N LEU A 192 9.42 19.72 7.45
CA LEU A 192 8.15 19.75 8.17
C LEU A 192 8.14 20.84 9.25
N LYS A 193 9.25 21.04 9.96
CA LYS A 193 9.40 22.12 10.92
C LYS A 193 9.20 23.50 10.26
N ASN A 194 9.82 23.72 9.09
CA ASN A 194 9.78 25.00 8.39
C ASN A 194 8.38 25.34 7.85
N ILE A 195 7.63 24.35 7.37
CA ILE A 195 6.29 24.58 6.80
C ILE A 195 5.17 24.52 7.84
N SER A 196 5.43 23.94 9.02
CA SER A 196 4.41 23.82 10.06
C SER A 196 4.08 25.19 10.67
N LYS A 197 2.80 25.41 10.98
CA LYS A 197 2.43 26.50 11.89
C LYS A 197 2.78 26.04 13.30
N LEU A 198 3.82 26.62 13.90
CA LEU A 198 4.13 26.38 15.30
C LEU A 198 3.00 26.96 16.15
N ASN A 199 2.44 26.13 17.01
CA ASN A 199 1.50 26.60 18.01
C ASN A 199 2.29 27.21 19.18
N PHE A 200 2.04 28.51 19.47
CA PHE A 200 2.76 29.32 20.45
C PHE A 200 2.91 28.67 21.83
N ASN A 201 2.01 27.76 22.20
CA ASN A 201 1.93 27.21 23.55
C ASN A 201 2.65 25.87 23.74
N ASN A 202 2.96 25.12 22.67
CA ASN A 202 3.39 23.73 22.83
C ASN A 202 4.38 23.19 21.78
N ASP A 203 4.87 24.03 20.86
CA ASP A 203 5.81 23.69 19.78
C ASP A 203 5.30 22.60 18.79
N SER A 204 4.04 22.13 18.93
CA SER A 204 3.44 21.13 18.02
C SER A 204 3.48 21.62 16.57
N TYR A 205 3.68 20.69 15.65
CA TYR A 205 3.58 20.98 14.22
C TYR A 205 2.12 20.85 13.79
N ILE A 206 1.55 21.97 13.32
CA ILE A 206 0.19 22.02 12.78
C ILE A 206 0.25 22.18 11.26
N PHE A 207 -0.49 21.32 10.55
CA PHE A 207 -0.59 21.32 9.09
C PHE A 207 -2.04 21.43 8.61
N ASP A 208 -2.18 21.69 7.31
CA ASP A 208 -3.45 21.66 6.57
C ASP A 208 -4.58 22.46 7.26
N ASN A 209 -4.30 23.73 7.50
CA ASN A 209 -5.22 24.67 8.13
C ASN A 209 -5.76 24.21 9.51
N GLY A 210 -4.95 23.46 10.27
CA GLY A 210 -5.34 23.01 11.60
C GLY A 210 -6.08 21.68 11.60
N ASN A 211 -6.03 20.91 10.52
CA ASN A 211 -6.62 19.56 10.51
C ASN A 211 -5.67 18.48 11.01
N VAL A 212 -4.36 18.70 10.92
CA VAL A 212 -3.35 17.69 11.28
C VAL A 212 -2.40 18.25 12.32
N LYS A 213 -2.25 17.53 13.43
CA LYS A 213 -1.31 17.85 14.51
C LYS A 213 -0.27 16.75 14.65
N VAL A 214 1.00 17.13 14.81
CA VAL A 214 2.08 16.22 15.23
C VAL A 214 2.66 16.76 16.53
N LEU A 215 2.52 15.98 17.60
CA LEU A 215 3.09 16.31 18.91
C LEU A 215 4.61 16.32 18.85
N THR A 216 5.24 17.30 19.50
CA THR A 216 6.70 17.30 19.62
C THR A 216 7.16 16.17 20.53
N LYS A 217 8.47 15.86 20.46
CA LYS A 217 9.07 14.92 21.40
C LYS A 217 9.00 15.40 22.85
N LYS A 218 9.03 16.72 23.08
CA LYS A 218 8.93 17.32 24.41
C LYS A 218 7.53 17.19 24.98
N GLU A 219 6.50 17.44 24.19
CA GLU A 219 5.11 17.15 24.59
C GLU A 219 4.89 15.65 24.81
N ASN A 220 5.49 14.81 23.95
CA ASN A 220 5.40 13.36 24.07
C ASN A 220 6.35 12.79 25.15
N LEU A 221 7.14 13.62 25.84
CA LEU A 221 7.96 13.18 26.98
C LEU A 221 7.07 12.68 28.12
N ILE A 222 5.92 13.34 28.29
CA ILE A 222 4.83 12.95 29.19
C ILE A 222 3.64 12.48 28.34
N GLY A 223 3.99 11.77 27.27
CA GLY A 223 3.09 11.42 26.19
C GLY A 223 2.13 10.29 26.53
N MET A 224 1.35 9.91 25.51
CA MET A 224 0.44 8.78 25.60
C MET A 224 1.19 7.47 25.83
N VAL A 225 2.27 7.26 25.09
CA VAL A 225 3.00 5.98 25.00
C VAL A 225 4.51 6.23 25.00
N ARG A 226 5.27 5.41 25.71
CA ARG A 226 6.73 5.28 25.54
C ARG A 226 7.18 3.83 25.40
N ASP A 227 8.38 3.64 24.87
CA ASP A 227 9.01 2.33 24.79
C ASP A 227 9.39 1.79 26.18
N ILE A 228 9.14 0.50 26.43
CA ILE A 228 9.39 -0.13 27.73
C ILE A 228 10.87 -0.15 28.13
N TRP A 229 11.77 -0.32 27.16
CA TRP A 229 13.21 -0.49 27.41
C TRP A 229 13.91 0.82 27.80
N ILE A 230 13.34 2.00 27.50
CA ILE A 230 13.93 3.29 27.91
C ILE A 230 14.01 3.39 29.44
N GLY A 231 12.94 2.96 30.12
CA GLY A 231 12.88 2.88 31.59
C GLY A 231 13.48 1.59 32.16
N LYS A 232 14.13 0.75 31.35
CA LYS A 232 14.58 -0.60 31.74
C LYS A 232 13.45 -1.43 32.38
N SER A 233 12.28 -1.41 31.76
CA SER A 233 11.05 -2.04 32.25
C SER A 233 10.44 -1.42 33.51
N LYS A 234 11.03 -0.36 34.07
CA LYS A 234 10.44 0.40 35.17
C LYS A 234 9.36 1.35 34.67
N TRP A 235 8.46 1.72 35.57
CA TRP A 235 7.37 2.66 35.31
C TRP A 235 7.15 3.56 36.54
N ALA A 236 6.48 4.69 36.32
CA ALA A 236 6.10 5.64 37.36
C ALA A 236 4.68 6.17 37.11
N PRO A 237 4.01 6.80 38.11
CA PRO A 237 2.65 7.33 37.97
C PRO A 237 2.43 8.28 36.78
N ILE A 238 3.47 8.93 36.26
CA ILE A 238 3.38 9.77 35.06
C ILE A 238 3.14 8.99 33.76
N ASP A 239 3.55 7.71 33.72
CA ASP A 239 3.34 6.85 32.56
C ASP A 239 1.86 6.54 32.38
N PHE A 240 1.43 6.33 31.13
CA PHE A 240 0.07 5.88 30.79
C PHE A 240 0.08 4.54 30.05
N MET A 241 0.52 4.55 28.79
CA MET A 241 0.69 3.35 27.98
C MET A 241 2.16 3.06 27.72
N ILE A 242 2.47 1.78 27.51
CA ILE A 242 3.82 1.30 27.24
C ILE A 242 3.81 0.46 25.95
N HIS A 243 4.74 0.77 25.05
CA HIS A 243 4.95 0.04 23.80
C HIS A 243 6.04 -1.03 23.95
N GLY A 244 5.91 -2.09 23.17
CA GLY A 244 6.90 -3.17 23.07
C GLY A 244 6.56 -4.41 23.91
N LEU A 245 5.33 -4.54 24.37
CA LEU A 245 4.87 -5.63 25.24
C LEU A 245 4.63 -6.93 24.45
N LYS A 246 5.70 -7.55 23.95
CA LYS A 246 5.64 -8.80 23.17
C LYS A 246 6.12 -9.97 24.02
N LYS A 247 5.33 -11.03 24.12
CA LYS A 247 5.70 -12.26 24.84
C LYS A 247 7.03 -12.83 24.33
N LYS A 248 7.26 -12.82 23.01
CA LYS A 248 8.50 -13.33 22.39
C LYS A 248 9.80 -12.61 22.82
N THR A 249 9.72 -11.36 23.28
CA THR A 249 10.87 -10.59 23.79
C THR A 249 10.86 -10.41 25.31
N GLN A 250 9.79 -10.88 25.98
CA GLN A 250 9.64 -10.84 27.43
C GLN A 250 10.59 -11.85 28.08
N ASN A 251 11.42 -11.39 29.02
CA ASN A 251 12.42 -12.20 29.73
C ASN A 251 13.37 -12.99 28.80
N ASN A 252 13.50 -12.58 27.54
CA ASN A 252 14.35 -13.23 26.55
C ASN A 252 15.60 -12.40 26.31
N SER A 253 16.62 -12.57 27.15
CA SER A 253 17.88 -11.80 27.07
C SER A 253 18.66 -12.02 25.77
N ARG A 254 18.31 -13.05 24.98
CA ARG A 254 18.85 -13.31 23.65
C ARG A 254 18.11 -12.56 22.53
N ALA A 255 17.01 -11.87 22.84
CA ALA A 255 16.30 -11.07 21.86
C ALA A 255 17.23 -9.96 21.34
N PRO A 256 17.40 -9.82 20.01
CA PRO A 256 18.35 -8.85 19.45
C PRO A 256 17.96 -7.40 19.72
N PHE A 257 16.67 -7.15 20.00
CA PHE A 257 16.15 -5.85 20.38
C PHE A 257 14.83 -6.01 21.16
N GLY A 258 14.51 -5.02 22.00
CA GLY A 258 13.23 -4.96 22.70
C GLY A 258 13.08 -5.94 23.85
N TYR A 259 14.20 -6.36 24.48
CA TYR A 259 14.17 -7.08 25.75
C TYR A 259 13.42 -6.26 26.80
N TRP A 260 12.55 -6.94 27.55
CA TRP A 260 11.84 -6.35 28.68
C TRP A 260 11.47 -7.42 29.69
N GLU A 261 11.22 -6.98 30.91
CA GLU A 261 10.70 -7.82 31.99
C GLU A 261 9.35 -7.26 32.41
N SER A 262 8.35 -8.10 32.64
CA SER A 262 7.02 -7.56 32.94
C SER A 262 7.00 -6.84 34.29
N PRO A 263 6.60 -5.55 34.34
CA PRO A 263 6.39 -4.82 35.58
C PRO A 263 5.16 -5.31 36.36
N LEU A 264 4.37 -6.22 35.78
CA LEU A 264 3.19 -6.81 36.37
C LEU A 264 3.43 -8.28 36.73
N TYR A 265 2.78 -8.78 37.78
CA TYR A 265 2.59 -10.21 38.03
C TYR A 265 1.58 -10.82 37.06
N ASN A 266 0.70 -10.00 36.49
CA ASN A 266 -0.27 -10.40 35.47
C ASN A 266 0.39 -11.13 34.29
N GLU A 267 -0.20 -12.28 33.94
CA GLU A 267 -0.07 -12.89 32.61
C GLU A 267 -1.22 -12.47 31.68
N GLY A 268 -2.27 -11.89 32.26
CA GLY A 268 -3.49 -11.40 31.62
C GLY A 268 -4.39 -10.68 32.62
N PHE A 269 -5.57 -10.28 32.18
CA PHE A 269 -6.55 -9.57 33.01
C PHE A 269 -7.88 -10.34 33.10
N SER A 270 -8.47 -10.36 34.30
CA SER A 270 -9.84 -10.86 34.50
C SER A 270 -10.86 -9.83 34.01
N LEU A 271 -11.23 -9.89 32.73
CA LEU A 271 -12.05 -8.87 32.06
C LEU A 271 -13.42 -8.60 32.72
N ASN A 272 -14.01 -9.61 33.35
CA ASN A 272 -15.27 -9.48 34.11
C ASN A 272 -15.14 -8.61 35.37
N LYS A 273 -13.93 -8.44 35.92
CA LYS A 273 -13.67 -7.61 37.11
C LYS A 273 -13.39 -6.15 36.75
N CYS A 274 -13.25 -5.82 35.46
CA CYS A 274 -12.87 -4.47 35.01
C CYS A 274 -13.96 -3.41 35.24
N TYR A 275 -15.21 -3.83 35.41
CA TYR A 275 -16.33 -2.93 35.72
C TYR A 275 -16.42 -2.53 37.20
N TYR A 276 -15.64 -3.16 38.07
CA TYR A 276 -15.68 -2.85 39.50
C TYR A 276 -15.01 -1.52 39.80
N SER A 277 -15.47 -0.83 40.85
CA SER A 277 -14.92 0.46 41.29
C SER A 277 -13.43 0.38 41.62
N ASN A 278 -12.96 -0.80 42.04
CA ASN A 278 -11.59 -1.07 42.43
C ASN A 278 -10.78 -1.79 41.34
N PHE A 279 -11.18 -1.66 40.06
CA PHE A 279 -10.53 -2.34 38.93
C PHE A 279 -9.02 -2.09 38.81
N THR A 280 -8.51 -0.98 39.35
CA THR A 280 -7.08 -0.66 39.32
C THR A 280 -6.23 -1.68 40.06
N TYR A 281 -6.79 -2.41 41.04
CA TYR A 281 -6.09 -3.53 41.69
C TYR A 281 -5.81 -4.70 40.74
N LEU A 282 -6.46 -4.76 39.58
CA LEU A 282 -6.16 -5.77 38.56
C LEU A 282 -4.79 -5.54 37.92
N TRP A 283 -4.18 -4.36 38.04
CA TRP A 283 -2.79 -4.15 37.70
C TRP A 283 -1.90 -4.55 38.89
N GLU A 284 -1.50 -5.81 38.92
CA GLU A 284 -0.70 -6.40 40.01
C GLU A 284 0.78 -6.03 39.83
N TYR A 285 1.15 -4.82 40.27
CA TYR A 285 2.50 -4.30 40.08
C TYR A 285 3.55 -5.05 40.91
N LYS A 286 4.68 -5.35 40.28
CA LYS A 286 5.90 -5.79 40.95
C LYS A 286 6.63 -4.58 41.55
N PRO A 287 6.80 -4.49 42.88
CA PRO A 287 7.36 -3.30 43.53
C PRO A 287 8.72 -2.86 42.97
N LYS A 288 9.58 -3.80 42.56
CA LYS A 288 10.92 -3.51 42.03
C LYS A 288 10.95 -2.72 40.71
N TYR A 289 9.84 -2.69 39.95
CA TYR A 289 9.73 -1.90 38.72
C TYR A 289 8.99 -0.58 38.90
N ILE A 290 8.42 -0.33 40.08
CA ILE A 290 7.83 0.97 40.41
C ILE A 290 8.96 1.95 40.73
N THR A 291 8.90 3.17 40.20
CA THR A 291 9.85 4.23 40.51
C THR A 291 9.20 5.61 40.53
N SER A 292 9.98 6.66 40.81
CA SER A 292 9.48 8.04 40.84
C SER A 292 9.36 8.65 39.45
N ASN A 293 8.48 9.63 39.31
CA ASN A 293 8.33 10.39 38.07
C ASN A 293 9.67 11.01 37.64
N ASP A 294 10.42 11.61 38.57
CA ASP A 294 11.71 12.24 38.30
C ASP A 294 12.72 11.28 37.66
N LYS A 295 12.72 10.01 38.12
CA LYS A 295 13.63 9.00 37.57
C LYS A 295 13.26 8.61 36.15
N ILE A 296 11.96 8.42 35.86
CA ILE A 296 11.49 8.15 34.50
C ILE A 296 11.77 9.35 33.59
N ILE A 297 11.42 10.56 34.03
CA ILE A 297 11.70 11.79 33.29
C ILE A 297 13.19 11.90 32.97
N SER A 298 14.09 11.62 33.92
CA SER A 298 15.54 11.61 33.68
C SER A 298 15.96 10.62 32.59
N PHE A 299 15.38 9.41 32.54
CA PHE A 299 15.64 8.48 31.44
C PHE A 299 15.16 9.02 30.09
N LEU A 300 13.97 9.62 30.07
CA LEU A 300 13.36 10.16 28.86
C LEU A 300 14.10 11.40 28.35
N GLU A 301 14.51 12.30 29.24
CA GLU A 301 15.31 13.49 28.90
C GLU A 301 16.69 13.10 28.37
N LYS A 302 17.32 12.08 28.95
CA LYS A 302 18.58 11.55 28.42
C LYS A 302 18.42 11.05 26.99
N GLU A 303 17.35 10.31 26.73
CA GLU A 303 17.03 9.79 25.39
C GLU A 303 16.69 10.92 24.40
N LEU A 304 15.92 11.91 24.87
CA LEU A 304 15.60 13.12 24.12
C LEU A 304 16.87 13.89 23.75
N LEU A 305 17.79 14.09 24.70
CA LEU A 305 19.04 14.81 24.48
C LEU A 305 19.94 14.06 23.48
N SER A 306 20.08 12.74 23.65
CA SER A 306 20.82 11.87 22.74
C SER A 306 20.28 11.99 21.30
N THR A 307 18.96 11.88 21.15
CA THR A 307 18.34 11.93 19.83
C THR A 307 18.38 13.34 19.24
N THR A 308 18.26 14.39 20.05
CA THR A 308 18.37 15.77 19.61
C THR A 308 19.79 16.08 19.12
N LYS A 309 20.82 15.61 19.83
CA LYS A 309 22.21 15.74 19.38
C LYS A 309 22.43 15.03 18.04
N GLN A 310 21.95 13.81 17.90
CA GLN A 310 22.02 13.07 16.63
C GLN A 310 21.30 13.81 15.51
N HIS A 311 20.12 14.39 15.78
CA HIS A 311 19.38 15.19 14.80
C HIS A 311 20.23 16.35 14.28
N SER A 312 20.82 17.13 15.18
CA SER A 312 21.66 18.27 14.82
C SER A 312 22.93 17.86 14.05
N GLU A 313 23.55 16.73 14.39
CA GLU A 313 24.71 16.21 13.67
C GLU A 313 24.35 15.78 12.24
N LEU A 314 23.28 15.02 12.09
CA LEU A 314 22.79 14.59 10.78
C LEU A 314 22.29 15.77 9.93
N GLU A 315 21.63 16.75 10.54
CA GLU A 315 21.20 17.97 9.84
C GLU A 315 22.40 18.78 9.33
N LYS A 316 23.47 18.91 10.13
CA LYS A 316 24.73 19.53 9.69
C LYS A 316 25.37 18.77 8.53
N GLU A 317 25.36 17.44 8.57
CA GLU A 317 25.85 16.59 7.46
C GLU A 317 25.02 16.84 6.19
N LEU A 318 23.69 16.80 6.31
CA LEU A 318 22.77 17.02 5.19
C LEU A 318 22.92 18.41 4.58
N ASN A 319 23.08 19.46 5.42
CA ASN A 319 23.27 20.84 4.95
C ASN A 319 24.52 21.01 4.08
N LYS A 320 25.57 20.21 4.29
CA LYS A 320 26.78 20.24 3.44
C LYS A 320 26.55 19.63 2.07
N SER A 321 25.58 18.73 1.95
CA SER A 321 25.25 18.00 0.72
C SER A 321 24.16 18.67 -0.12
N ILE A 322 23.53 19.75 0.38
CA ILE A 322 22.54 20.51 -0.38
C ILE A 322 23.25 21.18 -1.55
N LYS A 323 22.78 20.86 -2.76
CA LYS A 323 23.20 21.54 -3.98
C LYS A 323 22.35 22.80 -4.13
N ASN A 324 22.95 23.91 -4.55
CA ASN A 324 22.21 25.14 -4.86
C ASN A 324 21.85 25.17 -6.36
N ASN A 325 21.06 24.20 -6.81
CA ASN A 325 20.55 24.19 -8.17
C ASN A 325 19.14 24.79 -8.19
N THR A 326 18.80 25.52 -9.24
CA THR A 326 17.43 25.96 -9.46
C THR A 326 16.66 24.79 -10.08
N LEU A 327 15.60 24.34 -9.42
CA LEU A 327 14.71 23.34 -10.01
C LEU A 327 13.89 23.98 -11.14
N LYS A 328 13.98 23.40 -12.33
CA LYS A 328 13.16 23.78 -13.48
C LYS A 328 12.06 22.74 -13.67
N GLY A 329 10.86 23.22 -13.98
CA GLY A 329 9.82 22.32 -14.48
C GLY A 329 10.23 21.79 -15.85
N LYS A 330 10.49 20.49 -15.96
CA LYS A 330 10.62 19.80 -17.24
C LYS A 330 9.48 18.81 -17.36
N THR A 331 8.54 19.09 -18.25
CA THR A 331 7.57 18.08 -18.64
C THR A 331 8.24 17.14 -19.64
N LEU A 332 8.02 15.85 -19.47
CA LEU A 332 8.70 14.79 -20.21
C LEU A 332 7.67 13.75 -20.64
N PHE A 333 7.93 13.14 -21.79
CA PHE A 333 7.22 11.97 -22.25
C PHE A 333 8.02 10.74 -21.87
N TYR A 334 7.34 9.78 -21.24
CA TYR A 334 7.91 8.48 -20.95
C TYR A 334 7.20 7.45 -21.80
N ILE A 335 7.81 7.09 -22.93
CA ILE A 335 7.25 6.10 -23.84
C ILE A 335 7.61 4.72 -23.33
N ARG A 336 6.58 3.87 -23.20
CA ARG A 336 6.75 2.50 -22.73
C ARG A 336 6.81 1.50 -23.87
N SER A 337 5.95 1.69 -24.85
CA SER A 337 5.73 0.71 -25.90
C SER A 337 5.15 1.37 -27.14
N ALA A 338 5.51 0.80 -28.29
CA ALA A 338 5.06 1.23 -29.60
C ALA A 338 4.54 0.02 -30.38
N PHE A 339 3.41 0.21 -31.05
CA PHE A 339 2.71 -0.82 -31.80
C PHE A 339 2.41 -0.33 -33.21
N GLN A 340 2.63 -1.17 -34.21
CA GLN A 340 2.33 -0.84 -35.60
C GLN A 340 1.55 -1.99 -36.22
N LEU A 341 0.37 -1.70 -36.78
CA LEU A 341 -0.30 -2.66 -37.64
C LEU A 341 0.57 -2.91 -38.88
N TYR A 342 0.64 -4.16 -39.32
CA TYR A 342 1.41 -4.52 -40.51
C TYR A 342 0.99 -3.63 -41.70
N ASN A 343 1.96 -2.99 -42.35
CA ASN A 343 1.79 -2.01 -43.44
C ASN A 343 1.08 -0.69 -43.08
N SER A 344 0.80 -0.41 -41.80
CA SER A 344 0.29 0.91 -41.38
C SER A 344 1.42 1.94 -41.39
N PRO A 345 1.24 3.13 -41.98
CA PRO A 345 2.23 4.22 -41.87
C PRO A 345 2.23 4.88 -40.48
N PHE A 346 1.23 4.57 -39.65
CA PHE A 346 1.07 5.09 -38.30
C PHE A 346 1.48 4.07 -37.25
N ILE A 347 2.15 4.58 -36.22
CA ILE A 347 2.57 3.84 -35.03
C ILE A 347 1.78 4.36 -33.85
N THR A 348 1.11 3.43 -33.16
CA THR A 348 0.44 3.70 -31.89
C THR A 348 1.45 3.63 -30.76
N ILE A 349 1.59 4.70 -29.98
CA ILE A 349 2.47 4.75 -28.81
C ILE A 349 1.68 4.78 -27.52
N LEU A 350 2.20 4.12 -26.50
CA LEU A 350 1.74 4.16 -25.12
C LEU A 350 2.77 4.89 -24.28
N PHE A 351 2.35 5.94 -23.57
CA PHE A 351 3.26 6.78 -22.83
C PHE A 351 2.63 7.42 -21.58
N LEU A 352 3.49 7.83 -20.65
CA LEU A 352 3.15 8.68 -19.52
C LEU A 352 3.62 10.11 -19.80
N SER A 353 2.83 11.11 -19.43
CA SER A 353 3.23 12.53 -19.50
C SER A 353 2.44 13.35 -18.49
N TYR A 354 2.91 14.56 -18.21
CA TYR A 354 2.13 15.51 -17.41
C TYR A 354 0.85 15.87 -18.16
N LYS A 355 -0.29 15.83 -17.45
CA LYS A 355 -1.61 16.11 -18.03
C LYS A 355 -1.72 17.51 -18.65
N THR A 356 -0.88 18.45 -18.20
CA THR A 356 -0.84 19.84 -18.63
C THR A 356 0.21 20.13 -19.70
N ASP A 357 0.89 19.12 -20.26
CA ASP A 357 1.92 19.34 -21.28
C ASP A 357 1.30 19.77 -22.61
N ASN A 358 1.61 20.99 -23.07
CA ASN A 358 1.08 21.55 -24.33
C ASN A 358 1.43 20.70 -25.56
N ARG A 359 2.54 19.95 -25.53
CA ARG A 359 2.95 19.07 -26.65
C ARG A 359 1.98 17.91 -26.86
N LEU A 360 1.13 17.58 -25.89
CA LEU A 360 0.03 16.61 -26.05
C LEU A 360 -0.87 16.97 -27.23
N GLN A 361 -1.01 18.26 -27.57
CA GLN A 361 -1.82 18.74 -28.69
C GLN A 361 -1.24 18.41 -30.07
N SER A 362 0.07 18.10 -30.15
CA SER A 362 0.72 17.75 -31.42
C SER A 362 0.50 16.29 -31.85
N PHE A 363 -0.01 15.45 -30.97
CA PHE A 363 -0.27 14.04 -31.29
C PHE A 363 -1.64 13.86 -31.94
N SER A 364 -1.69 13.07 -33.01
CA SER A 364 -2.97 12.69 -33.61
C SER A 364 -3.63 11.59 -32.79
N ASN A 365 -4.96 11.60 -32.75
CA ASN A 365 -5.76 10.54 -32.15
C ASN A 365 -5.37 10.21 -30.69
N ILE A 366 -5.05 11.25 -29.92
CA ILE A 366 -4.67 11.11 -28.52
C ILE A 366 -5.86 10.78 -27.63
N PHE A 367 -5.67 9.88 -26.68
CA PHE A 367 -6.62 9.53 -25.65
C PHE A 367 -5.92 9.35 -24.31
N GLN A 368 -6.49 9.94 -23.24
CA GLN A 368 -6.00 9.79 -21.88
C GLN A 368 -6.75 8.66 -21.17
N PHE A 369 -6.01 7.75 -20.55
CA PHE A 369 -6.56 6.75 -19.65
C PHE A 369 -6.89 7.37 -18.29
N HIS A 370 -8.01 6.93 -17.71
CA HIS A 370 -8.41 7.30 -16.36
C HIS A 370 -8.36 6.08 -15.46
N GLU A 371 -7.57 6.14 -14.39
CA GLU A 371 -7.40 4.99 -13.46
C GLU A 371 -8.67 4.75 -12.64
N ASN A 372 -9.39 5.82 -12.29
CA ASN A 372 -10.64 5.77 -11.55
C ASN A 372 -11.71 6.64 -12.22
N ASN A 373 -12.97 6.18 -12.21
CA ASN A 373 -14.10 6.99 -12.68
C ASN A 373 -14.27 8.31 -11.90
N ASN A 374 -13.74 8.36 -10.66
CA ASN A 374 -13.65 9.55 -9.83
C ASN A 374 -12.16 9.84 -9.58
N GLU A 375 -11.45 10.35 -10.59
CA GLU A 375 -10.22 11.08 -10.33
C GLU A 375 -10.59 12.32 -9.50
N ASP A 376 -10.51 12.20 -8.17
CA ASP A 376 -10.62 13.32 -7.24
C ASP A 376 -9.50 14.35 -7.51
N GLU A 377 -9.56 15.52 -6.86
CA GLU A 377 -8.52 16.58 -6.86
C GLU A 377 -7.09 16.08 -6.57
N ASN A 378 -6.94 14.89 -5.98
CA ASN A 378 -5.66 14.22 -5.73
C ASN A 378 -5.16 13.34 -6.89
N SER A 379 -5.71 13.49 -8.10
CA SER A 379 -5.23 12.74 -9.27
C SER A 379 -3.74 13.01 -9.51
N SER A 380 -3.01 11.97 -9.94
CA SER A 380 -1.60 12.12 -10.34
C SER A 380 -1.47 13.22 -11.40
N LYS A 381 -0.45 14.09 -11.26
CA LYS A 381 -0.12 15.09 -12.29
C LYS A 381 0.28 14.45 -13.61
N ILE A 382 0.78 13.22 -13.55
CA ILE A 382 1.16 12.41 -14.70
C ILE A 382 -0.02 11.48 -15.05
N GLY A 383 -0.44 11.52 -16.31
CA GLY A 383 -1.46 10.64 -16.87
C GLY A 383 -0.88 9.62 -17.84
N GLY A 384 -1.62 8.53 -18.07
CA GLY A 384 -1.35 7.58 -19.14
C GLY A 384 -2.07 7.96 -20.42
N PHE A 385 -1.37 7.86 -21.55
CA PHE A 385 -1.88 8.25 -22.85
C PHE A 385 -1.61 7.19 -23.91
N ILE A 386 -2.49 7.15 -24.89
CA ILE A 386 -2.29 6.49 -26.17
C ILE A 386 -2.43 7.52 -27.28
N ALA A 387 -1.56 7.48 -28.27
CA ALA A 387 -1.68 8.34 -29.44
C ALA A 387 -1.06 7.70 -30.68
N GLU A 388 -1.27 8.33 -31.84
CA GLU A 388 -0.59 7.97 -33.09
C GLU A 388 0.48 8.98 -33.47
N ILE A 389 1.53 8.44 -34.09
CA ILE A 389 2.60 9.22 -34.71
C ILE A 389 2.97 8.59 -36.05
N SER A 390 3.55 9.38 -36.94
CA SER A 390 4.09 8.87 -38.19
C SER A 390 5.35 8.04 -37.94
N GLU A 391 5.61 7.07 -38.83
CA GLU A 391 6.84 6.29 -38.78
C GLU A 391 8.11 7.17 -38.84
N THR A 392 8.10 8.24 -39.63
CA THR A 392 9.20 9.21 -39.68
C THR A 392 9.44 9.88 -38.32
N MET A 393 8.38 10.30 -37.63
CA MET A 393 8.49 10.90 -36.30
C MET A 393 9.00 9.89 -35.27
N PHE A 394 8.52 8.64 -35.34
CA PHE A 394 8.99 7.56 -34.48
C PHE A 394 10.48 7.24 -34.70
N ILE A 395 10.94 7.13 -35.95
CA ILE A 395 12.35 6.87 -36.23
C ILE A 395 13.22 8.03 -35.74
N LYS A 396 12.78 9.27 -35.97
CA LYS A 396 13.52 10.47 -35.59
C LYS A 396 13.67 10.62 -34.08
N HIS A 397 12.60 10.34 -33.32
CA HIS A 397 12.58 10.64 -31.89
C HIS A 397 12.62 9.40 -30.99
N PHE A 398 12.14 8.25 -31.44
CA PHE A 398 11.80 7.11 -30.59
C PHE A 398 12.33 5.77 -31.15
N SER A 399 13.36 5.79 -32.00
CA SER A 399 13.89 4.60 -32.70
C SER A 399 14.47 3.52 -31.76
N ASP A 400 14.76 3.88 -30.52
CA ASP A 400 15.26 2.98 -29.47
C ASP A 400 14.14 2.35 -28.62
N VAL A 401 12.87 2.76 -28.84
CA VAL A 401 11.70 2.10 -28.27
C VAL A 401 11.42 0.82 -29.07
N GLU A 402 11.24 -0.29 -28.38
CA GLU A 402 10.86 -1.56 -29.01
C GLU A 402 9.49 -1.41 -29.71
N LYS A 403 9.49 -1.53 -31.04
CA LYS A 403 8.29 -1.49 -31.88
C LYS A 403 7.75 -2.90 -32.11
N ILE A 404 6.51 -3.14 -31.66
CA ILE A 404 5.83 -4.44 -31.81
C ILE A 404 4.91 -4.39 -33.03
N ILE A 405 5.18 -5.27 -34.00
CA ILE A 405 4.34 -5.39 -35.20
C ILE A 405 3.12 -6.28 -34.90
N ILE A 406 1.93 -5.75 -35.17
CA ILE A 406 0.65 -6.43 -35.06
C ILE A 406 0.26 -6.94 -36.45
N ASN A 407 0.19 -8.25 -36.61
CA ASN A 407 -0.23 -8.86 -37.87
C ASN A 407 -1.69 -8.52 -38.18
N ASN A 408 -2.00 -8.23 -39.45
CA ASN A 408 -3.38 -7.94 -39.88
C ASN A 408 -4.28 -9.19 -39.88
N LYS A 409 -3.71 -10.37 -40.13
CA LYS A 409 -4.46 -11.63 -40.12
C LYS A 409 -4.70 -12.07 -38.67
N SER A 410 -5.99 -12.22 -38.31
CA SER A 410 -6.37 -12.90 -37.08
C SER A 410 -6.13 -14.40 -37.22
N ILE A 411 -5.26 -14.95 -36.39
CA ILE A 411 -5.04 -16.40 -36.25
C ILE A 411 -5.55 -16.81 -34.86
N VAL A 412 -6.79 -16.45 -34.56
CA VAL A 412 -7.36 -16.58 -33.21
C VAL A 412 -8.23 -17.83 -33.12
N LYS A 413 -7.84 -18.78 -32.28
CA LYS A 413 -8.73 -19.87 -31.84
C LYS A 413 -9.89 -19.27 -31.02
N GLN A 414 -11.11 -19.79 -31.18
CA GLN A 414 -12.30 -19.22 -30.54
C GLN A 414 -12.21 -19.15 -28.99
N THR A 415 -11.43 -20.02 -28.37
CA THR A 415 -11.27 -20.10 -26.90
C THR A 415 -9.94 -19.54 -26.40
N SER A 416 -9.04 -19.07 -27.26
CA SER A 416 -7.72 -18.64 -26.78
C SER A 416 -7.81 -17.37 -25.94
N ALA A 417 -7.12 -17.39 -24.80
CA ALA A 417 -7.09 -16.27 -23.87
C ALA A 417 -5.67 -15.94 -23.39
N ALA A 418 -5.45 -14.67 -23.09
CA ALA A 418 -4.31 -14.20 -22.33
C ALA A 418 -4.78 -13.64 -20.99
N VAL A 419 -4.02 -13.88 -19.93
CA VAL A 419 -4.26 -13.35 -18.59
C VAL A 419 -3.11 -12.42 -18.23
N CYS A 420 -3.43 -11.16 -17.93
CA CYS A 420 -2.45 -10.14 -17.62
C CYS A 420 -2.50 -9.83 -16.12
N SER A 421 -1.36 -9.89 -15.43
CA SER A 421 -1.30 -9.51 -14.03
C SER A 421 -1.45 -7.99 -13.85
N PRO A 422 -1.87 -7.53 -12.66
CA PRO A 422 -1.54 -6.20 -12.19
C PRO A 422 -0.02 -6.00 -12.18
N ILE A 423 0.43 -4.75 -12.13
CA ILE A 423 1.85 -4.44 -11.99
C ILE A 423 2.31 -4.92 -10.62
N LEU A 424 3.20 -5.92 -10.58
CA LEU A 424 3.79 -6.42 -9.36
C LEU A 424 4.79 -5.39 -8.81
N GLN A 425 4.40 -4.73 -7.72
CA GLN A 425 5.17 -3.71 -7.03
C GLN A 425 5.45 -4.12 -5.60
N ASN A 426 6.70 -3.95 -5.17
CA ASN A 426 7.24 -4.45 -3.90
C ASN A 426 6.72 -5.85 -3.53
N PHE A 427 6.60 -6.72 -4.53
CA PHE A 427 5.78 -7.92 -4.39
C PHE A 427 6.62 -9.11 -3.90
N ASN A 428 6.21 -9.69 -2.76
CA ASN A 428 6.89 -10.81 -2.10
C ASN A 428 5.91 -11.84 -1.53
N ILE A 429 4.80 -12.14 -2.22
CA ILE A 429 3.77 -13.08 -1.75
C ILE A 429 3.64 -14.29 -2.70
N PRO A 430 4.49 -15.33 -2.54
CA PRO A 430 4.54 -16.45 -3.49
C PRO A 430 3.24 -17.24 -3.56
N GLY A 431 2.53 -17.43 -2.44
CA GLY A 431 1.29 -18.21 -2.44
C GLY A 431 0.15 -17.52 -3.19
N LYS A 432 0.07 -16.19 -3.17
CA LYS A 432 -0.89 -15.41 -3.99
C LYS A 432 -0.59 -15.60 -5.49
N LEU A 433 0.68 -15.59 -5.87
CA LEU A 433 1.11 -15.85 -7.24
C LEU A 433 0.92 -17.32 -7.68
N LEU A 434 1.17 -18.28 -6.78
CA LEU A 434 0.90 -19.70 -7.04
C LEU A 434 -0.58 -19.97 -7.27
N HIS A 435 -1.45 -19.37 -6.45
CA HIS A 435 -2.89 -19.46 -6.63
C HIS A 435 -3.30 -18.90 -8.00
N PHE A 436 -2.81 -17.71 -8.37
CA PHE A 436 -3.03 -17.10 -9.68
C PHE A 436 -2.75 -18.08 -10.83
N PHE A 437 -1.54 -18.66 -10.87
CA PHE A 437 -1.20 -19.63 -11.92
C PHE A 437 -2.05 -20.88 -11.86
N LYS A 438 -2.25 -21.44 -10.65
CA LYS A 438 -3.02 -22.68 -10.46
C LYS A 438 -4.43 -22.56 -11.01
N TYR A 439 -5.14 -21.49 -10.65
CA TYR A 439 -6.51 -21.28 -11.07
C TYR A 439 -6.60 -21.14 -12.59
N TRP A 440 -5.86 -20.20 -13.18
CA TRP A 440 -5.94 -19.94 -14.62
C TRP A 440 -5.48 -21.13 -15.46
N LEU A 441 -4.44 -21.87 -15.04
CA LEU A 441 -4.02 -23.09 -15.71
C LEU A 441 -5.03 -24.24 -15.59
N SER A 442 -5.86 -24.25 -14.54
CA SER A 442 -6.96 -25.24 -14.43
C SER A 442 -8.13 -24.93 -15.36
N ILE A 443 -8.35 -23.65 -15.70
CA ILE A 443 -9.38 -23.23 -16.66
C ILE A 443 -8.99 -23.60 -18.08
N ASP A 444 -7.75 -23.28 -18.48
CA ASP A 444 -7.21 -23.64 -19.79
C ASP A 444 -5.68 -23.65 -19.74
N LYS A 445 -5.08 -24.83 -19.97
CA LYS A 445 -3.61 -25.01 -19.96
C LYS A 445 -2.90 -24.21 -21.06
N SER A 446 -3.62 -23.76 -22.09
CA SER A 446 -3.08 -22.97 -23.20
C SER A 446 -3.09 -21.46 -22.96
N ILE A 447 -3.63 -21.00 -21.82
CA ILE A 447 -3.61 -19.59 -21.43
C ILE A 447 -2.17 -19.05 -21.47
N LYS A 448 -2.01 -17.88 -22.09
CA LYS A 448 -0.77 -17.11 -22.06
C LYS A 448 -0.80 -16.13 -20.91
N PHE A 449 0.23 -16.13 -20.09
CA PHE A 449 0.37 -15.20 -18.97
C PHE A 449 1.26 -14.04 -19.36
N TYR A 450 0.83 -12.82 -19.05
CA TYR A 450 1.61 -11.60 -19.18
C TYR A 450 1.83 -11.02 -17.80
N LEU A 451 3.04 -11.14 -17.28
CA LEU A 451 3.38 -10.67 -15.94
C LEU A 451 4.07 -9.31 -16.01
N TYR A 452 3.36 -8.28 -15.61
CA TYR A 452 3.92 -6.94 -15.47
C TYR A 452 4.57 -6.85 -14.11
N TYR A 453 5.87 -6.57 -14.06
CA TYR A 453 6.52 -6.33 -12.78
C TYR A 453 7.36 -5.06 -12.78
N HIS A 454 7.20 -4.31 -11.70
CA HIS A 454 8.04 -3.19 -11.35
C HIS A 454 9.17 -3.63 -10.43
N SER A 455 8.85 -4.44 -9.42
CA SER A 455 9.80 -4.85 -8.39
C SER A 455 9.28 -6.05 -7.62
N VAL A 456 10.06 -7.12 -7.57
CA VAL A 456 9.70 -8.40 -6.95
C VAL A 456 10.87 -8.95 -6.15
N SER A 457 10.62 -9.81 -5.17
CA SER A 457 11.71 -10.52 -4.51
C SER A 457 12.33 -11.59 -5.41
N GLU A 458 13.55 -12.02 -5.08
CA GLU A 458 14.22 -13.14 -5.76
C GLU A 458 13.39 -14.44 -5.69
N LYS A 459 12.73 -14.66 -4.55
CA LYS A 459 11.83 -15.81 -4.34
C LYS A 459 10.69 -15.83 -5.37
N ILE A 460 10.12 -14.67 -5.69
CA ILE A 460 9.07 -14.54 -6.71
C ILE A 460 9.61 -14.80 -8.10
N LEU A 461 10.76 -14.22 -8.44
CA LEU A 461 11.35 -14.41 -9.77
C LEU A 461 11.71 -15.88 -10.04
N ASN A 462 12.31 -16.54 -9.05
CA ASN A 462 12.63 -17.96 -9.12
C ASN A 462 11.37 -18.83 -9.27
N LEU A 463 10.29 -18.47 -8.59
CA LEU A 463 9.00 -19.15 -8.74
C LEU A 463 8.43 -18.99 -10.17
N ILE A 464 8.46 -17.77 -10.72
CA ILE A 464 8.00 -17.51 -12.10
C ILE A 464 8.79 -18.35 -13.09
N ASN A 465 10.12 -18.38 -12.96
CA ASN A 465 11.00 -19.14 -13.84
C ASN A 465 10.67 -20.64 -13.83
N LYS A 466 10.53 -21.23 -12.64
CA LYS A 466 10.16 -22.66 -12.49
C LYS A 466 8.81 -23.01 -13.11
N ILE A 467 7.82 -22.13 -12.99
CA ILE A 467 6.51 -22.34 -13.64
C ILE A 467 6.65 -22.21 -15.16
N ASN A 468 7.43 -21.24 -15.64
CA ASN A 468 7.62 -21.04 -17.07
C ASN A 468 8.40 -22.18 -17.72
N GLU A 469 9.36 -22.80 -17.03
CA GLU A 469 10.05 -24.00 -17.50
C GLU A 469 9.07 -25.14 -17.81
N LYS A 470 8.02 -25.28 -16.98
CA LYS A 470 6.97 -26.30 -17.17
C LYS A 470 6.05 -26.01 -18.32
N TYR A 471 5.46 -24.81 -18.34
CA TYR A 471 4.32 -24.51 -19.20
C TYR A 471 4.69 -23.69 -20.44
N LYS A 472 5.85 -23.03 -20.44
CA LYS A 472 6.38 -22.20 -21.55
C LYS A 472 5.37 -21.18 -22.09
N ASN A 473 4.55 -20.64 -21.21
CA ASN A 473 3.41 -19.78 -21.55
C ASN A 473 3.42 -18.45 -20.79
N ILE A 474 4.53 -18.09 -20.13
CA ILE A 474 4.68 -16.85 -19.39
C ILE A 474 5.57 -15.88 -20.18
N GLU A 475 5.04 -14.70 -20.47
CA GLU A 475 5.78 -13.54 -20.96
C GLU A 475 5.94 -12.53 -19.81
N ILE A 476 7.19 -12.24 -19.45
CA ILE A 476 7.51 -11.23 -18.44
C ILE A 476 7.63 -9.87 -19.13
N VAL A 477 6.83 -8.91 -18.69
CA VAL A 477 6.85 -7.54 -19.19
C VAL A 477 7.53 -6.65 -18.14
N ASN A 478 8.78 -6.31 -18.42
CA ASN A 478 9.61 -5.43 -17.59
C ASN A 478 9.01 -4.03 -17.52
N TRP A 479 8.25 -3.71 -16.48
CA TRP A 479 7.62 -2.40 -16.35
C TRP A 479 8.61 -1.39 -15.78
N GLY A 480 9.15 -1.63 -14.59
CA GLY A 480 10.20 -0.82 -13.97
C GLY A 480 9.80 0.63 -13.66
N SER A 481 10.70 1.36 -13.02
CA SER A 481 10.53 2.78 -12.70
C SER A 481 10.76 3.66 -13.93
N LEU A 482 10.17 4.86 -13.93
CA LEU A 482 10.57 5.87 -14.91
C LEU A 482 12.05 6.22 -14.74
N PRO A 483 12.80 6.41 -15.84
CA PRO A 483 14.18 6.87 -15.76
C PRO A 483 14.21 8.22 -15.05
N TYR A 484 15.13 8.33 -14.10
CA TYR A 484 15.39 9.54 -13.35
C TYR A 484 16.84 9.49 -12.88
N SER A 485 17.47 10.66 -12.81
CA SER A 485 18.84 10.83 -12.32
C SER A 485 18.86 11.94 -11.30
N GLU A 486 19.62 11.76 -10.23
CA GLU A 486 19.79 12.79 -9.18
C GLU A 486 20.43 14.10 -9.72
N LYS A 487 21.03 14.03 -10.92
CA LYS A 487 21.60 15.19 -11.63
C LYS A 487 20.53 16.05 -12.32
N GLU A 488 19.31 15.54 -12.49
CA GLU A 488 18.20 16.25 -13.14
C GLU A 488 17.77 17.45 -12.29
N ASP A 489 17.27 18.52 -12.90
CA ASP A 489 16.81 19.73 -12.21
C ASP A 489 15.30 19.72 -11.91
N TYR A 490 14.68 18.55 -11.87
CA TYR A 490 13.27 18.36 -11.51
C TYR A 490 13.10 17.23 -10.49
N ILE A 491 11.89 17.06 -9.96
CA ILE A 491 11.58 16.00 -8.98
C ILE A 491 11.45 14.65 -9.66
N ASP A 492 11.87 13.59 -8.96
CA ASP A 492 11.63 12.22 -9.39
C ASP A 492 10.12 11.97 -9.67
N PRO A 493 9.73 11.78 -10.94
CA PRO A 493 8.34 11.62 -11.36
C PRO A 493 7.70 10.35 -10.79
N ASN A 494 8.49 9.39 -10.31
CA ASN A 494 7.99 8.15 -9.73
C ASN A 494 7.20 8.38 -8.43
N PHE A 495 7.37 9.51 -7.74
CA PHE A 495 6.56 9.87 -6.57
C PHE A 495 5.23 10.54 -6.95
N GLU A 496 5.09 11.06 -8.16
CA GLU A 496 3.87 11.70 -8.62
C GLU A 496 2.84 10.70 -9.17
N LEU A 497 3.30 9.52 -9.57
CA LEU A 497 2.49 8.43 -10.13
C LEU A 497 1.90 7.50 -9.06
N ASN A 498 0.57 7.36 -9.06
CA ASN A 498 -0.09 6.22 -8.42
C ASN A 498 -0.06 5.01 -9.35
N PHE A 499 0.01 3.80 -8.77
CA PHE A 499 -0.04 2.51 -9.46
C PHE A 499 0.93 2.31 -10.63
N ARG A 500 1.86 3.26 -10.85
CA ARG A 500 2.85 3.28 -11.92
C ARG A 500 2.26 3.03 -13.31
N GLY A 501 1.07 3.58 -13.58
CA GLY A 501 0.42 3.53 -14.91
C GLY A 501 -0.28 2.20 -15.19
N GLN A 502 -1.10 1.72 -14.25
CA GLN A 502 -1.77 0.42 -14.35
C GLN A 502 -2.69 0.30 -15.58
N GLU A 503 -3.40 1.37 -15.94
CA GLU A 503 -4.22 1.39 -17.16
C GLU A 503 -3.37 1.35 -18.44
N LEU A 504 -2.19 1.97 -18.42
CA LEU A 504 -1.26 1.89 -19.54
C LEU A 504 -0.72 0.46 -19.73
N ALA A 505 -0.44 -0.25 -18.63
CA ALA A 505 -0.07 -1.66 -18.66
C ALA A 505 -1.22 -2.55 -19.18
N ARG A 506 -2.47 -2.24 -18.82
CA ARG A 506 -3.65 -2.94 -19.37
C ARG A 506 -3.72 -2.74 -20.89
N ALA A 507 -3.58 -1.50 -21.36
CA ALA A 507 -3.55 -1.21 -22.79
C ALA A 507 -2.40 -1.92 -23.52
N ASP A 508 -1.18 -1.90 -22.96
CA ASP A 508 -0.02 -2.62 -23.50
C ASP A 508 -0.33 -4.10 -23.68
N CYS A 509 -0.93 -4.74 -22.67
CA CYS A 509 -1.26 -6.16 -22.72
C CYS A 509 -2.30 -6.47 -23.81
N VAL A 510 -3.32 -5.62 -23.96
CA VAL A 510 -4.32 -5.79 -25.01
C VAL A 510 -3.69 -5.71 -26.40
N LEU A 511 -2.83 -4.72 -26.64
CA LEU A 511 -2.20 -4.50 -27.95
C LEU A 511 -1.20 -5.60 -28.31
N ARG A 512 -0.41 -6.08 -27.33
CA ARG A 512 0.46 -7.27 -27.52
C ARG A 512 -0.30 -8.50 -28.00
N ASN A 513 -1.55 -8.61 -27.57
CA ASN A 513 -2.43 -9.76 -27.80
C ASN A 513 -3.44 -9.56 -28.93
N LYS A 514 -3.45 -8.38 -29.58
CA LYS A 514 -4.31 -8.12 -30.73
C LYS A 514 -4.02 -9.10 -31.86
N ASN A 515 -5.07 -9.73 -32.39
CA ASN A 515 -5.03 -10.76 -33.44
C ASN A 515 -4.26 -12.05 -33.06
N LYS A 516 -3.91 -12.25 -31.78
CA LYS A 516 -3.27 -13.46 -31.25
C LYS A 516 -4.17 -14.30 -30.35
N VAL A 517 -5.03 -13.64 -29.55
CA VAL A 517 -5.99 -14.29 -28.67
C VAL A 517 -7.37 -13.66 -28.79
N LYS A 518 -8.42 -14.41 -28.42
CA LYS A 518 -9.79 -13.93 -28.47
C LYS A 518 -10.12 -13.03 -27.29
N TYR A 519 -9.60 -13.39 -26.11
CA TYR A 519 -9.90 -12.74 -24.85
C TYR A 519 -8.62 -12.33 -24.14
N VAL A 520 -8.61 -11.11 -23.59
CA VAL A 520 -7.57 -10.66 -22.67
C VAL A 520 -8.23 -10.38 -21.32
N ILE A 521 -7.76 -11.07 -20.28
CA ILE A 521 -8.37 -11.10 -18.96
C ILE A 521 -7.47 -10.34 -17.99
N PHE A 522 -8.06 -9.44 -17.21
CA PHE A 522 -7.41 -8.64 -16.18
C PHE A 522 -8.02 -8.94 -14.81
N PRO A 523 -7.49 -9.94 -14.09
CA PRO A 523 -7.87 -10.23 -12.71
C PRO A 523 -6.83 -9.67 -11.72
N GLU A 524 -7.23 -9.48 -10.47
CA GLU A 524 -6.25 -9.47 -9.37
C GLU A 524 -5.64 -10.87 -9.18
N LEU A 525 -4.49 -10.97 -8.52
CA LEU A 525 -3.77 -12.25 -8.38
C LEU A 525 -4.55 -13.33 -7.59
N ASN A 526 -5.46 -12.93 -6.72
CA ASN A 526 -6.36 -13.81 -5.96
C ASN A 526 -7.83 -13.65 -6.36
N GLN A 527 -8.08 -13.07 -7.55
CA GLN A 527 -9.42 -12.93 -8.09
C GLN A 527 -9.69 -14.01 -9.14
N GLU A 528 -10.81 -14.69 -8.97
CA GLU A 528 -11.26 -15.75 -9.86
C GLU A 528 -12.76 -15.63 -10.15
N PHE A 529 -13.25 -16.35 -11.16
CA PHE A 529 -14.69 -16.49 -11.37
C PHE A 529 -15.28 -17.48 -10.40
N TYR A 530 -16.48 -17.18 -9.90
CA TYR A 530 -17.24 -18.13 -9.09
C TYR A 530 -17.84 -19.24 -9.96
N GLN A 531 -17.60 -20.50 -9.59
CA GLN A 531 -18.16 -21.70 -10.25
C GLN A 531 -17.93 -21.79 -11.77
N ILE A 532 -16.75 -21.36 -12.25
CA ILE A 532 -16.35 -21.53 -13.64
C ILE A 532 -15.15 -22.47 -13.71
N ASP A 533 -15.22 -23.44 -14.62
CA ASP A 533 -14.20 -24.45 -14.89
C ASP A 533 -13.58 -24.33 -16.30
N ASN A 534 -14.21 -23.58 -17.21
CA ASN A 534 -13.72 -23.36 -18.58
C ASN A 534 -14.19 -22.02 -19.16
N LEU A 535 -13.65 -21.60 -20.31
CA LEU A 535 -13.97 -20.30 -20.94
C LEU A 535 -15.16 -20.32 -21.91
N ASN A 536 -15.91 -21.41 -22.04
CA ASN A 536 -17.00 -21.51 -23.04
C ASN A 536 -18.12 -20.51 -22.80
N PHE A 537 -18.34 -20.10 -21.54
CA PHE A 537 -19.34 -19.08 -21.21
C PHE A 537 -19.07 -17.74 -21.91
N LEU A 538 -17.80 -17.42 -22.23
CA LEU A 538 -17.44 -16.20 -22.94
C LEU A 538 -18.03 -16.17 -24.35
N ASN A 539 -18.11 -17.32 -25.01
CA ASN A 539 -18.76 -17.42 -26.32
C ASN A 539 -20.26 -17.13 -26.23
N ASN A 540 -20.92 -17.56 -25.16
CA ASN A 540 -22.33 -17.24 -24.92
C ASN A 540 -22.53 -15.74 -24.64
N LEU A 541 -21.63 -15.13 -23.86
CA LEU A 541 -21.63 -13.67 -23.64
C LEU A 541 -21.40 -12.91 -24.94
N LEU A 542 -20.47 -13.34 -25.80
CA LEU A 542 -20.23 -12.72 -27.11
C LEU A 542 -21.45 -12.81 -28.05
N LYS A 543 -22.12 -13.96 -28.07
CA LYS A 543 -23.35 -14.16 -28.87
C LYS A 543 -24.48 -13.25 -28.38
N LYS A 544 -24.66 -13.15 -27.05
CA LYS A 544 -25.67 -12.29 -26.42
C LYS A 544 -25.37 -10.80 -26.61
N TYR A 545 -24.11 -10.42 -26.46
CA TYR A 545 -23.63 -9.03 -26.53
C TYR A 545 -22.69 -8.85 -27.72
N GLN A 546 -23.26 -8.95 -28.93
CA GLN A 546 -22.49 -8.92 -30.19
C GLN A 546 -21.66 -7.65 -30.39
N LYS A 547 -22.04 -6.54 -29.75
CA LYS A 547 -21.36 -5.24 -29.84
C LYS A 547 -20.39 -4.97 -28.68
N ALA A 548 -20.23 -5.88 -27.72
CA ALA A 548 -19.36 -5.66 -26.55
C ALA A 548 -17.89 -5.65 -26.94
N SER A 549 -17.12 -4.66 -26.47
CA SER A 549 -15.64 -4.71 -26.54
C SER A 549 -15.04 -5.12 -25.20
N VAL A 550 -15.80 -4.93 -24.11
CA VAL A 550 -15.37 -5.19 -22.74
C VAL A 550 -16.51 -5.85 -21.96
N PHE A 551 -16.19 -6.90 -21.21
CA PHE A 551 -17.03 -7.46 -20.17
C PHE A 551 -16.44 -7.12 -18.80
N LYS A 552 -17.28 -6.58 -17.92
CA LYS A 552 -16.92 -6.32 -16.51
C LYS A 552 -17.75 -7.21 -15.61
N PHE A 553 -17.09 -7.88 -14.69
CA PHE A 553 -17.71 -8.79 -13.74
C PHE A 553 -17.76 -8.13 -12.37
N SER A 554 -18.91 -8.23 -11.70
CA SER A 554 -19.05 -7.75 -10.33
C SER A 554 -18.15 -8.55 -9.39
N LEU A 555 -17.59 -7.88 -8.38
CA LEU A 555 -16.79 -8.52 -7.34
C LEU A 555 -17.64 -8.69 -6.10
N GLN A 556 -17.75 -9.92 -5.61
CA GLN A 556 -18.35 -10.21 -4.31
C GLN A 556 -17.59 -9.43 -3.23
N ASN A 557 -18.32 -8.79 -2.31
CA ASN A 557 -17.69 -7.91 -1.33
C ASN A 557 -17.10 -8.63 -0.11
N GLU A 558 -17.12 -9.95 -0.09
CA GLU A 558 -16.57 -10.80 0.96
C GLU A 558 -15.71 -11.89 0.32
N ILE A 559 -14.65 -12.28 1.01
CA ILE A 559 -13.88 -13.46 0.66
C ILE A 559 -14.75 -14.71 0.87
N THR A 560 -14.64 -15.66 -0.06
CA THR A 560 -15.23 -17.00 0.08
C THR A 560 -14.13 -18.05 0.13
N THR A 561 -14.19 -18.95 1.12
CA THR A 561 -13.32 -20.14 1.12
C THR A 561 -13.79 -21.12 0.05
N SER A 562 -12.87 -21.91 -0.52
CA SER A 562 -13.20 -22.90 -1.57
C SER A 562 -14.25 -23.92 -1.12
N ASN A 563 -14.34 -24.19 0.18
CA ASN A 563 -15.20 -25.23 0.75
C ASN A 563 -16.57 -24.72 1.21
N SER A 564 -16.85 -23.42 1.08
CA SER A 564 -18.09 -22.80 1.54
C SER A 564 -19.24 -23.02 0.54
N ILE A 565 -19.80 -24.24 0.50
CA ILE A 565 -21.02 -24.53 -0.26
C ILE A 565 -22.23 -23.76 0.34
N ASN A 566 -22.20 -23.46 1.64
CA ASN A 566 -23.37 -22.98 2.40
C ASN A 566 -23.51 -21.45 2.54
N VAL A 567 -22.61 -20.62 1.99
CA VAL A 567 -22.68 -19.15 2.16
C VAL A 567 -23.68 -18.49 1.18
N LEU A 568 -24.22 -19.24 0.21
CA LEU A 568 -24.98 -18.67 -0.90
C LEU A 568 -26.44 -18.25 -0.62
N ASN A 569 -27.02 -18.62 0.53
CA ASN A 569 -28.40 -18.24 0.83
C ASN A 569 -28.55 -16.80 1.35
N THR A 570 -27.45 -16.06 1.51
CA THR A 570 -27.51 -14.63 1.85
C THR A 570 -27.39 -13.80 0.58
N ASN A 571 -28.31 -12.85 0.37
CA ASN A 571 -28.23 -11.81 -0.67
C ASN A 571 -26.78 -11.36 -0.90
N SER A 572 -26.13 -11.87 -1.94
CA SER A 572 -24.72 -11.60 -2.20
C SER A 572 -24.59 -10.11 -2.51
N ASN A 573 -23.91 -9.40 -1.62
CA ASN A 573 -23.60 -8.01 -1.84
C ASN A 573 -22.36 -7.91 -2.72
N PHE A 574 -22.44 -7.06 -3.74
CA PHE A 574 -21.33 -6.82 -4.66
C PHE A 574 -20.72 -5.45 -4.36
N ILE A 575 -19.41 -5.33 -4.54
CA ILE A 575 -18.76 -4.04 -4.44
C ILE A 575 -19.29 -3.16 -5.57
N LYS A 576 -19.88 -2.01 -5.21
CA LYS A 576 -20.27 -0.97 -6.17
C LYS A 576 -19.07 -0.64 -7.04
N ASP A 577 -19.36 -0.31 -8.30
CA ASP A 577 -18.49 -0.31 -9.49
C ASP A 577 -17.01 0.14 -9.42
N LYS A 578 -16.54 0.73 -8.33
CA LYS A 578 -15.28 1.47 -8.22
C LYS A 578 -14.02 0.68 -7.82
N TYR A 579 -14.08 -0.53 -7.27
CA TYR A 579 -12.92 -1.02 -6.49
C TYR A 579 -12.14 -2.24 -7.00
N SER A 580 -12.70 -3.08 -7.86
CA SER A 580 -11.95 -4.05 -8.68
C SER A 580 -12.99 -4.86 -9.44
N LYS A 581 -12.85 -4.89 -10.76
CA LYS A 581 -13.68 -5.74 -11.60
C LYS A 581 -12.75 -6.51 -12.49
N LEU A 582 -12.80 -7.84 -12.34
CA LEU A 582 -12.27 -8.72 -13.35
C LEU A 582 -12.83 -8.25 -14.69
N THR A 583 -11.93 -7.83 -15.57
CA THR A 583 -12.30 -7.23 -16.84
C THR A 583 -11.78 -8.11 -17.96
N ILE A 584 -12.64 -8.39 -18.94
CA ILE A 584 -12.24 -9.11 -20.15
C ILE A 584 -12.40 -8.16 -21.32
N ILE A 585 -11.34 -8.03 -22.11
CA ILE A 585 -11.30 -7.22 -23.32
C ILE A 585 -11.22 -8.15 -24.52
N ILE A 586 -11.91 -7.80 -25.60
CA ILE A 586 -11.87 -8.51 -26.88
C ILE A 586 -10.97 -7.72 -27.83
N PRO A 587 -9.69 -8.10 -28.00
CA PRO A 587 -8.69 -7.26 -28.69
C PRO A 587 -8.99 -7.01 -30.17
N GLU A 588 -9.72 -7.93 -30.81
CA GLU A 588 -10.12 -7.79 -32.21
C GLU A 588 -11.11 -6.65 -32.42
N ARG A 589 -11.97 -6.37 -31.44
CA ARG A 589 -13.00 -5.32 -31.49
C ARG A 589 -12.47 -3.93 -31.14
N ILE A 590 -11.16 -3.83 -30.95
CA ILE A 590 -10.46 -2.59 -30.69
C ILE A 590 -9.89 -2.09 -32.00
N ASN A 591 -10.41 -0.98 -32.49
CA ASN A 591 -9.79 -0.28 -33.61
C ASN A 591 -8.55 0.45 -33.11
N LEU A 592 -7.53 0.49 -33.95
CA LEU A 592 -6.41 1.41 -33.77
C LEU A 592 -6.69 2.63 -34.66
N PRO A 593 -6.51 3.85 -34.12
CA PRO A 593 -6.07 4.15 -32.75
C PRO A 593 -7.17 3.91 -31.71
N PHE A 594 -6.75 3.60 -30.48
CA PHE A 594 -7.62 3.36 -29.33
C PHE A 594 -8.26 4.68 -28.84
N THR A 595 -9.10 5.32 -29.65
CA THR A 595 -9.71 6.62 -29.34
C THR A 595 -11.17 6.54 -28.94
N GLN A 596 -11.83 5.42 -29.24
CA GLN A 596 -13.26 5.27 -29.00
C GLN A 596 -13.53 4.68 -27.62
N LYS A 597 -14.54 5.23 -26.93
CA LYS A 597 -15.08 4.62 -25.71
C LYS A 597 -15.47 3.18 -26.01
N LEU A 598 -14.76 2.23 -25.39
CA LEU A 598 -15.06 0.81 -25.56
C LEU A 598 -16.47 0.51 -25.06
N ARG A 599 -17.23 -0.25 -25.86
CA ARG A 599 -18.57 -0.71 -25.48
C ARG A 599 -18.45 -1.70 -24.34
N THR A 600 -18.66 -1.21 -23.13
CA THR A 600 -18.51 -1.96 -21.89
C THR A 600 -19.85 -2.52 -21.44
N PHE A 601 -19.90 -3.83 -21.21
CA PHE A 601 -21.08 -4.52 -20.70
C PHE A 601 -20.79 -5.08 -19.31
N HIS A 602 -21.67 -4.76 -18.36
CA HIS A 602 -21.60 -5.28 -17.00
C HIS A 602 -22.37 -6.59 -16.98
N VAL A 603 -21.68 -7.70 -16.73
CA VAL A 603 -22.31 -9.02 -16.69
C VAL A 603 -23.20 -9.07 -15.46
N ASN A 604 -24.45 -9.52 -15.64
CA ASN A 604 -25.37 -9.63 -14.52
C ASN A 604 -24.81 -10.65 -13.50
N PRO A 605 -24.58 -10.24 -12.25
CA PRO A 605 -23.95 -11.08 -11.23
C PRO A 605 -24.78 -12.30 -10.84
N THR A 606 -26.08 -12.37 -11.16
CA THR A 606 -26.87 -13.59 -10.95
C THR A 606 -26.43 -14.74 -11.85
N PHE A 607 -25.73 -14.45 -12.96
CA PHE A 607 -25.19 -15.47 -13.86
C PHE A 607 -23.73 -15.76 -13.60
N ILE A 608 -22.89 -14.71 -13.58
CA ILE A 608 -21.44 -14.86 -13.43
C ILE A 608 -20.90 -13.63 -12.71
N TYR A 609 -20.09 -13.89 -11.69
CA TYR A 609 -19.39 -12.87 -10.92
C TYR A 609 -17.98 -13.36 -10.54
N SER A 610 -17.19 -12.45 -10.00
CA SER A 610 -15.84 -12.71 -9.50
C SER A 610 -15.79 -12.66 -7.98
N ARG A 611 -14.83 -13.36 -7.39
CA ARG A 611 -14.58 -13.40 -5.94
C ARG A 611 -13.10 -13.26 -5.65
N ILE A 612 -12.78 -12.86 -4.42
CA ILE A 612 -11.43 -12.99 -3.87
C ILE A 612 -11.33 -14.28 -3.06
N VAL A 613 -10.28 -15.06 -3.29
CA VAL A 613 -10.00 -16.28 -2.53
C VAL A 613 -9.17 -15.97 -1.29
N ASP A 614 -9.52 -16.66 -0.21
CA ASP A 614 -8.89 -16.54 1.11
C ASP A 614 -7.53 -17.23 1.23
N TYR A 615 -7.01 -17.25 2.46
CA TYR A 615 -6.01 -18.17 2.98
C TYR A 615 -6.34 -19.63 2.66
N GLN A 616 -5.71 -20.15 1.61
CA GLN A 616 -5.83 -21.53 1.17
C GLN A 616 -4.44 -22.12 1.00
N ASN A 617 -4.26 -23.37 1.44
CA ASN A 617 -3.04 -24.10 1.13
C ASN A 617 -3.03 -24.44 -0.37
N ILE A 618 -2.05 -23.89 -1.07
CA ILE A 618 -1.81 -24.08 -2.49
C ILE A 618 -0.70 -25.11 -2.64
N THR A 619 -1.10 -26.32 -3.03
CA THR A 619 -0.20 -27.32 -3.59
C THR A 619 -0.09 -27.10 -5.10
N PHE A 620 1.13 -26.91 -5.59
CA PHE A 620 1.45 -26.74 -7.00
C PHE A 620 2.55 -27.73 -7.40
N VAL A 621 2.26 -28.61 -8.35
CA VAL A 621 3.19 -29.62 -8.82
C VAL A 621 3.96 -29.06 -10.02
N LEU A 622 5.28 -28.98 -9.92
CA LEU A 622 6.22 -28.56 -10.97
C LEU A 622 6.69 -29.76 -11.84
N PRO A 623 7.57 -29.57 -12.83
CA PRO A 623 8.25 -30.68 -13.50
C PRO A 623 9.11 -31.47 -12.48
N GLU A 624 9.48 -32.70 -12.84
CA GLU A 624 10.34 -33.59 -12.04
C GLU A 624 9.73 -34.04 -10.70
N GLY A 625 8.42 -33.84 -10.51
CA GLY A 625 7.73 -34.23 -9.27
C GLY A 625 7.92 -33.26 -8.11
N ASN A 626 8.59 -32.13 -8.32
CA ASN A 626 8.76 -31.11 -7.30
C ASN A 626 7.40 -30.52 -6.89
N ILE A 627 7.05 -30.63 -5.61
CA ILE A 627 5.79 -30.08 -5.07
C ILE A 627 6.11 -28.82 -4.28
N ILE A 628 5.48 -27.71 -4.66
CA ILE A 628 5.53 -26.47 -3.89
C ILE A 628 4.25 -26.37 -3.07
N HIS A 629 4.41 -26.17 -1.77
CA HIS A 629 3.34 -25.81 -0.85
C HIS A 629 3.49 -24.36 -0.41
N ASN A 630 2.39 -23.61 -0.44
CA ASN A 630 2.36 -22.24 0.05
C ASN A 630 0.93 -21.86 0.43
N TYR A 631 0.72 -20.69 1.03
CA TYR A 631 -0.61 -20.21 1.38
C TYR A 631 -0.96 -18.95 0.61
N SER A 632 -2.18 -18.87 0.07
CA SER A 632 -2.70 -17.64 -0.53
C SER A 632 -2.99 -16.60 0.55
N VAL A 633 -1.98 -15.83 0.96
CA VAL A 633 -2.15 -14.81 1.99
C VAL A 633 -2.66 -13.51 1.36
N PRO A 634 -3.73 -12.87 1.88
CA PRO A 634 -4.19 -11.60 1.36
C PRO A 634 -3.27 -10.42 1.71
N VAL A 635 -2.67 -10.41 2.90
CA VAL A 635 -1.85 -9.31 3.42
C VAL A 635 -0.64 -9.85 4.17
N THR A 636 0.50 -9.18 4.08
CA THR A 636 1.72 -9.56 4.81
C THR A 636 2.40 -8.32 5.37
N HIS A 637 3.17 -8.45 6.44
CA HIS A 637 4.01 -7.34 6.89
C HIS A 637 5.16 -7.12 5.91
N TRP A 638 5.53 -5.87 5.65
CA TRP A 638 6.83 -5.58 5.04
C TRP A 638 7.96 -6.21 5.86
N ASP A 639 8.65 -7.18 5.26
CA ASP A 639 9.68 -8.01 5.92
C ASP A 639 11.11 -7.56 5.61
N ARG A 640 11.26 -6.42 4.92
CA ARG A 640 12.56 -5.83 4.52
C ARG A 640 13.32 -6.64 3.48
N THR A 641 12.67 -7.62 2.84
CA THR A 641 13.26 -8.37 1.73
C THR A 641 13.70 -7.40 0.62
N PRO A 642 14.94 -7.49 0.13
CA PRO A 642 15.39 -6.70 -1.03
C PRO A 642 14.54 -6.99 -2.26
N MET A 643 14.22 -5.95 -3.02
CA MET A 643 13.47 -6.07 -4.27
C MET A 643 14.41 -6.02 -5.47
N LEU A 644 14.19 -6.92 -6.43
CA LEU A 644 14.84 -6.93 -7.73
C LEU A 644 14.07 -6.03 -8.69
N LEU A 645 14.82 -5.24 -9.47
CA LEU A 645 14.27 -4.36 -10.49
C LEU A 645 14.48 -4.96 -11.88
N PRO A 646 13.51 -4.83 -12.80
CA PRO A 646 13.70 -5.19 -14.19
C PRO A 646 14.70 -4.25 -14.86
N LYS A 647 15.25 -4.69 -16.00
CA LYS A 647 15.90 -3.79 -16.94
C LYS A 647 14.88 -2.72 -17.37
N ASN A 648 15.24 -1.45 -17.17
CA ASN A 648 14.37 -0.34 -17.53
C ASN A 648 14.18 -0.27 -19.05
N LYS A 649 12.92 -0.29 -19.50
CA LYS A 649 12.52 -0.18 -20.90
C LYS A 649 11.77 1.13 -21.22
N TRP A 650 11.53 1.99 -20.22
CA TRP A 650 10.97 3.32 -20.45
C TRP A 650 12.00 4.21 -21.13
N LYS A 651 11.52 5.01 -22.09
CA LYS A 651 12.31 6.00 -22.80
C LYS A 651 11.77 7.38 -22.53
N GLN A 652 12.65 8.26 -22.05
CA GLN A 652 12.33 9.63 -21.67
C GLN A 652 12.64 10.58 -22.83
N PHE A 653 11.69 11.48 -23.13
CA PHE A 653 11.78 12.47 -24.20
C PHE A 653 11.30 13.85 -23.77
#